data_AF-A0A7X3P6G7-F1
#
_entry.id   AF-A0A7X3P6G7-F1
#
_cell.length_a   1.000
_cell.length_b   1.000
_cell.length_c   1.000
_cell.angle_alpha   90.00
_cell.angle_beta   90.00
_cell.angle_gamma   90.00
#
_symmetry.space_group_name_H-M   'P 1'
#
loop_
_entity.id
_entity.type
_entity.pdbx_description
1 polymer ?
#
loop_
_entity_poly.entity_id
_entity_poly.type
_entity_poly.pdbx_seq_one_letter_code
_entity_poly.pdbx_strand_id
1 'polypeptide(L)'
;MATSNHERVGKVLHLLRDGLGPFVEREVQTALDSERLSMEILIEKLQNNAPHARPPWNGPITDLDVAGLLRVMRITWNDLFRSAALGRAELNLVHDLSTYRNKWAHQKELSNDDAYRVLDSSERLLTAISATQEAEAAMQLKVEQLQVLFENNQQGKNDLSKHHIKGDQTPPGRTSGSAGEVFLQSIHNTKENHKGKPEELTRKIAKIILKECLGLCDKQIMDELRCCYGPLDGRNGWVDIAATYEDINSKPVDKYPKILLELKKADRKFIFGTENYFEDVDQLKKYMNSKECQTVEHGMIFNISQFQIFRKHGNLIYPVTKIIDFLPENIVDIIENDSSRTENIRKIVHFIKTAIIEQPQESQRLPGTVIAIYNNKGGVGKTTTVSYLSYFLRKKPNILKQKINKVLVIDYDHNQANLTNRFGLDKTDGETHRLLFDIKKGKNVSQLQLGCIRKVSFGKEIVVDVLAADRLLGEEQGTYDDIFNFEGDNCLKRLCSELAIKYDYIIIDTPPGWKQSPYARAAVTAADCLLPLGKWGDFDSFDSYRSIICNKLSQIIEVQQDIKPNKPDDLGLWITDSRDSNSDKLIKEMTINEFKYHISQTEKNREELKRGFFDSQNENKLRTIKHSALILKSSCHNPESRRNFLMTAHYGAIDKAYKKLLDSFLGRLV
;
A
#
# COMPACT_ATOMS: atom_id res chain seq x y z
N MET A 1 -41.03 4.04 -14.30
CA MET A 1 -40.13 4.69 -13.32
C MET A 1 -38.97 3.73 -13.07
N ALA A 2 -37.73 4.20 -13.06
CA ALA A 2 -36.59 3.33 -12.77
C ALA A 2 -36.68 2.84 -11.33
N THR A 3 -36.67 1.52 -11.12
CA THR A 3 -36.66 0.88 -9.80
C THR A 3 -35.49 1.42 -8.98
N SER A 4 -35.75 1.98 -7.80
CA SER A 4 -34.69 2.51 -6.94
C SER A 4 -33.81 1.39 -6.38
N ASN A 5 -32.55 1.70 -6.01
CA ASN A 5 -31.68 0.72 -5.35
C ASN A 5 -32.28 0.19 -4.05
N HIS A 6 -32.98 1.04 -3.30
CA HIS A 6 -33.67 0.65 -2.08
C HIS A 6 -34.82 -0.33 -2.38
N GLU A 7 -35.58 -0.11 -3.44
CA GLU A 7 -36.65 -1.02 -3.89
C GLU A 7 -36.10 -2.35 -4.42
N ARG A 8 -35.00 -2.34 -5.20
CA ARG A 8 -34.32 -3.56 -5.68
C ARG A 8 -33.79 -4.41 -4.54
N VAL A 9 -33.14 -3.78 -3.56
CA VAL A 9 -32.66 -4.47 -2.35
C VAL A 9 -33.82 -5.00 -1.54
N GLY A 10 -34.94 -4.27 -1.43
CA GLY A 10 -36.16 -4.77 -0.80
C GLY A 10 -36.67 -6.06 -1.46
N LYS A 11 -36.75 -6.09 -2.80
CA LYS A 11 -37.19 -7.28 -3.56
C LYS A 11 -36.31 -8.50 -3.29
N VAL A 12 -34.99 -8.36 -3.29
CA VAL A 12 -34.10 -9.51 -3.03
C VAL A 12 -34.10 -9.95 -1.57
N LEU A 13 -34.33 -9.04 -0.62
CA LEU A 13 -34.52 -9.39 0.79
C LEU A 13 -35.80 -10.22 1.02
N HIS A 14 -36.85 -9.99 0.22
CA HIS A 14 -38.04 -10.85 0.22
C HIS A 14 -37.72 -12.24 -0.33
N LEU A 15 -37.00 -12.33 -1.45
CA LEU A 15 -36.54 -13.62 -1.99
C LEU A 15 -35.67 -14.39 -1.00
N LEU A 16 -34.79 -13.69 -0.28
CA LEU A 16 -34.00 -14.27 0.80
C LEU A 16 -34.87 -14.83 1.94
N ARG A 17 -35.90 -14.09 2.37
CA ARG A 17 -36.83 -14.59 3.39
C ARG A 17 -37.49 -15.88 2.91
N ASP A 18 -38.00 -15.87 1.69
CA ASP A 18 -38.79 -16.97 1.13
C ASP A 18 -37.94 -18.24 0.94
N GLY A 19 -36.67 -18.09 0.51
CA GLY A 19 -35.74 -19.22 0.39
C GLY A 19 -35.15 -19.69 1.73
N LEU A 20 -34.80 -18.78 2.63
CA LEU A 20 -34.20 -19.13 3.93
C LEU A 20 -35.22 -19.75 4.89
N GLY A 21 -36.48 -19.33 4.87
CA GLY A 21 -37.50 -19.78 5.82
C GLY A 21 -37.63 -21.31 5.89
N PRO A 22 -38.01 -21.99 4.80
CA PRO A 22 -38.16 -23.44 4.76
C PRO A 22 -36.85 -24.19 5.05
N PHE A 23 -35.71 -23.63 4.62
CA PHE A 23 -34.39 -24.22 4.85
C PHE A 23 -34.04 -24.21 6.34
N VAL A 24 -34.12 -23.05 6.99
CA VAL A 24 -33.80 -22.88 8.42
C VAL A 24 -34.74 -23.72 9.28
N GLU A 25 -36.04 -23.77 8.95
CA GLU A 25 -37.02 -24.59 9.65
C GLU A 25 -36.67 -26.08 9.61
N ARG A 26 -36.32 -26.60 8.43
CA ARG A 26 -35.93 -28.01 8.27
C ARG A 26 -34.67 -28.36 9.07
N GLU A 27 -33.64 -27.53 9.03
CA GLU A 27 -32.38 -27.81 9.74
C GLU A 27 -32.57 -27.75 11.26
N VAL A 28 -33.38 -26.80 11.76
CA VAL A 28 -33.74 -26.73 13.17
C VAL A 28 -34.55 -27.97 13.58
N GLN A 29 -35.60 -28.34 12.83
CA GLN A 29 -36.41 -29.52 13.14
C GLN A 29 -35.57 -30.81 13.15
N THR A 30 -34.68 -30.96 12.18
CA THR A 30 -33.76 -32.11 12.11
C THR A 30 -32.84 -32.17 13.34
N ALA A 31 -32.37 -31.03 13.84
CA ALA A 31 -31.54 -30.97 15.04
C ALA A 31 -32.32 -31.23 16.33
N LEU A 32 -33.59 -30.84 16.39
CA LEU A 32 -34.50 -31.17 17.50
C LEU A 32 -34.80 -32.69 17.51
N ASP A 33 -35.14 -33.26 16.35
CA ASP A 33 -35.47 -34.68 16.21
C ASP A 33 -34.27 -35.59 16.50
N SER A 34 -33.04 -35.08 16.31
CA SER A 34 -31.79 -35.80 16.58
C SER A 34 -31.17 -35.47 17.94
N GLU A 35 -31.87 -34.73 18.79
CA GLU A 35 -31.43 -34.29 20.13
C GLU A 35 -30.09 -33.53 20.15
N ARG A 36 -29.63 -33.00 19.00
CA ARG A 36 -28.40 -32.19 18.90
C ARG A 36 -28.58 -30.79 19.46
N LEU A 37 -29.84 -30.36 19.56
CA LEU A 37 -30.24 -29.05 20.08
C LEU A 37 -31.57 -29.22 20.82
N SER A 38 -31.78 -28.49 21.91
CA SER A 38 -33.10 -28.34 22.53
C SER A 38 -33.65 -26.94 22.24
N MET A 39 -34.98 -26.81 22.22
CA MET A 39 -35.62 -25.50 22.05
C MET A 39 -35.22 -24.50 23.13
N GLU A 40 -34.98 -24.97 24.36
CA GLU A 40 -34.50 -24.15 25.47
C GLU A 40 -33.11 -23.55 25.19
N ILE A 41 -32.17 -24.36 24.71
CA ILE A 41 -30.81 -23.89 24.36
C ILE A 41 -30.83 -22.94 23.17
N LEU A 42 -31.69 -23.20 22.17
CA LEU A 42 -31.86 -22.31 21.03
C LEU A 42 -32.36 -20.93 21.48
N ILE A 43 -33.38 -20.90 22.34
CA ILE A 43 -33.94 -19.66 22.90
C ILE A 43 -32.88 -18.93 23.74
N GLU A 44 -32.12 -19.64 24.57
CA GLU A 44 -31.05 -19.07 25.39
C GLU A 44 -29.96 -18.43 24.53
N LYS A 45 -29.45 -19.13 23.50
CA LYS A 45 -28.44 -18.62 22.56
C LYS A 45 -28.92 -17.37 21.83
N LEU A 46 -30.20 -17.31 21.49
CA LEU A 46 -30.82 -16.15 20.85
C LEU A 46 -30.94 -14.97 21.83
N GLN A 47 -31.29 -15.21 23.09
CA GLN A 47 -31.44 -14.16 24.13
C GLN A 47 -30.10 -13.56 24.59
N ASN A 48 -29.09 -14.39 24.85
CA ASN A 48 -27.79 -13.96 25.37
C ASN A 48 -27.01 -13.04 24.40
N ASN A 49 -27.28 -13.14 23.10
CA ASN A 49 -26.63 -12.32 22.07
C ASN A 49 -27.36 -10.99 21.75
N ALA A 50 -28.53 -10.70 22.38
CA ALA A 50 -29.11 -9.35 22.40
C ALA A 50 -30.16 -9.18 23.53
N PRO A 51 -29.78 -8.66 24.72
CA PRO A 51 -30.63 -8.63 25.93
C PRO A 51 -31.85 -7.66 25.86
N HIS A 52 -32.03 -6.93 24.75
CA HIS A 52 -33.14 -5.99 24.55
C HIS A 52 -34.07 -6.35 23.38
N ALA A 53 -33.81 -7.45 22.67
CA ALA A 53 -34.70 -7.92 21.61
C ALA A 53 -35.73 -8.89 22.23
N ARG A 54 -37.01 -8.47 22.28
CA ARG A 54 -38.11 -9.38 22.67
C ARG A 54 -38.07 -10.65 21.82
N PRO A 55 -38.00 -11.87 22.37
CA PRO A 55 -38.67 -12.99 21.75
C PRO A 55 -40.16 -12.90 22.11
N PRO A 56 -41.05 -13.12 21.15
CA PRO A 56 -41.73 -14.41 21.22
C PRO A 56 -42.00 -14.91 19.82
N TRP A 57 -41.10 -15.74 19.31
CA TRP A 57 -41.54 -16.62 18.25
C TRP A 57 -42.42 -17.70 18.91
N ASN A 58 -43.73 -17.58 18.72
CA ASN A 58 -44.74 -18.56 19.13
C ASN A 58 -45.34 -19.29 17.90
N GLY A 59 -44.78 -19.08 16.69
CA GLY A 59 -45.26 -19.62 15.40
C GLY A 59 -44.28 -20.64 14.77
N PRO A 60 -44.32 -20.93 13.46
CA PRO A 60 -43.33 -21.68 12.65
C PRO A 60 -42.15 -20.82 12.16
N ILE A 61 -40.95 -21.39 11.91
CA ILE A 61 -39.68 -20.60 11.79
C ILE A 61 -39.73 -19.75 10.52
N THR A 62 -40.50 -20.24 9.55
CA THR A 62 -40.93 -19.58 8.34
C THR A 62 -41.64 -18.23 8.54
N ASP A 63 -42.22 -17.95 9.72
CA ASP A 63 -42.82 -16.65 10.04
C ASP A 63 -41.79 -15.57 10.40
N LEU A 64 -40.52 -15.94 10.59
CA LEU A 64 -39.47 -14.96 10.88
C LEU A 64 -39.21 -14.07 9.66
N ASP A 65 -39.01 -12.77 9.92
CA ASP A 65 -38.52 -11.87 8.90
C ASP A 65 -37.07 -12.22 8.51
N VAL A 66 -36.59 -11.63 7.41
CA VAL A 66 -35.24 -11.92 6.90
C VAL A 66 -34.12 -11.66 7.93
N ALA A 67 -34.26 -10.73 8.90
CA ALA A 67 -33.21 -10.63 9.95
C ALA A 67 -33.37 -11.67 11.02
N GLY A 68 -34.59 -12.09 11.35
CA GLY A 68 -34.82 -13.22 12.24
C GLY A 68 -34.11 -14.46 11.70
N LEU A 69 -34.33 -14.78 10.42
CA LEU A 69 -33.72 -15.91 9.74
C LEU A 69 -32.19 -15.81 9.69
N LEU A 70 -31.65 -14.67 9.22
CA LEU A 70 -30.20 -14.43 9.18
C LEU A 70 -29.56 -14.49 10.58
N ARG A 71 -30.28 -14.04 11.61
CA ARG A 71 -29.82 -14.09 13.01
C ARG A 71 -29.75 -15.52 13.53
N VAL A 72 -30.78 -16.34 13.28
CA VAL A 72 -30.77 -17.76 13.64
C VAL A 72 -29.56 -18.43 12.97
N MET A 73 -29.41 -18.25 11.65
CA MET A 73 -28.26 -18.79 10.91
C MET A 73 -26.92 -18.38 11.51
N ARG A 74 -26.75 -17.10 11.84
CA ARG A 74 -25.49 -16.57 12.39
C ARG A 74 -25.16 -17.15 13.76
N ILE A 75 -26.13 -17.22 14.67
CA ILE A 75 -25.92 -17.62 16.06
C ILE A 75 -25.69 -19.13 16.18
N THR A 76 -26.40 -19.92 15.38
CA THR A 76 -26.33 -21.39 15.44
C THR A 76 -25.59 -21.99 14.26
N TRP A 77 -24.71 -21.22 13.58
CA TRP A 77 -24.02 -21.67 12.36
C TRP A 77 -23.27 -22.98 12.55
N ASN A 78 -22.44 -23.06 13.58
CA ASN A 78 -21.64 -24.26 13.85
C ASN A 78 -22.48 -25.44 14.35
N ASP A 79 -23.64 -25.15 14.96
CA ASP A 79 -24.50 -26.17 15.56
C ASP A 79 -25.47 -26.77 14.54
N LEU A 80 -25.96 -25.96 13.59
CA LEU A 80 -27.07 -26.34 12.69
C LEU A 80 -26.70 -26.31 11.21
N PHE A 81 -25.87 -25.37 10.76
CA PHE A 81 -25.73 -25.09 9.33
C PHE A 81 -24.40 -25.55 8.74
N ARG A 82 -23.37 -25.73 9.57
CA ARG A 82 -22.06 -26.16 9.12
C ARG A 82 -22.12 -27.58 8.56
N SER A 83 -21.93 -27.69 7.25
CA SER A 83 -21.96 -28.96 6.52
C SER A 83 -20.86 -29.00 5.46
N ALA A 84 -20.82 -30.07 4.66
CA ALA A 84 -19.94 -30.14 3.50
C ALA A 84 -20.31 -29.11 2.41
N ALA A 85 -21.57 -28.64 2.38
CA ALA A 85 -22.09 -27.69 1.39
C ALA A 85 -22.14 -26.24 1.90
N LEU A 86 -22.26 -26.03 3.22
CA LEU A 86 -22.28 -24.71 3.85
C LEU A 86 -21.10 -24.57 4.80
N GLY A 87 -20.11 -23.78 4.37
CA GLY A 87 -18.86 -23.57 5.06
C GLY A 87 -18.69 -22.14 5.57
N ARG A 88 -17.43 -21.72 5.72
CA ARG A 88 -17.11 -20.37 6.20
C ARG A 88 -17.45 -19.28 5.18
N ALA A 89 -17.50 -19.61 3.89
CA ALA A 89 -17.81 -18.66 2.83
C ALA A 89 -19.28 -18.21 2.91
N GLU A 90 -20.20 -19.14 3.15
CA GLU A 90 -21.63 -18.89 3.24
C GLU A 90 -21.98 -18.15 4.54
N LEU A 91 -21.27 -18.44 5.63
CA LEU A 91 -21.38 -17.65 6.87
C LEU A 91 -21.04 -16.18 6.62
N ASN A 92 -19.99 -15.90 5.85
CA ASN A 92 -19.62 -14.52 5.52
C ASN A 92 -20.73 -13.84 4.69
N LEU A 93 -21.41 -14.56 3.80
CA LEU A 93 -22.58 -14.03 3.07
C LEU A 93 -23.71 -13.67 4.05
N VAL A 94 -23.99 -14.52 5.04
CA VAL A 94 -25.00 -14.24 6.08
C VAL A 94 -24.64 -13.00 6.91
N HIS A 95 -23.36 -12.80 7.24
CA HIS A 95 -22.89 -11.58 7.92
C HIS A 95 -23.05 -10.34 7.06
N ASP A 96 -22.59 -10.38 5.81
CA ASP A 96 -22.70 -9.27 4.86
C ASP A 96 -24.18 -8.89 4.63
N LEU A 97 -25.05 -9.87 4.38
CA LEU A 97 -26.49 -9.66 4.18
C LEU A 97 -27.17 -9.06 5.41
N SER A 98 -26.76 -9.47 6.62
CA SER A 98 -27.27 -8.88 7.87
C SER A 98 -26.95 -7.39 7.97
N THR A 99 -25.72 -6.99 7.61
CA THR A 99 -25.28 -5.60 7.62
C THR A 99 -26.08 -4.74 6.64
N TYR A 100 -26.22 -5.20 5.40
CA TYR A 100 -26.95 -4.45 4.37
C TYR A 100 -28.46 -4.43 4.59
N ARG A 101 -29.04 -5.51 5.11
CA ARG A 101 -30.45 -5.53 5.53
C ARG A 101 -30.72 -4.48 6.60
N ASN A 102 -29.85 -4.35 7.59
CA ASN A 102 -29.99 -3.31 8.63
C ASN A 102 -29.87 -1.90 8.02
N LYS A 103 -28.93 -1.69 7.09
CA LYS A 103 -28.79 -0.43 6.34
C LYS A 103 -30.09 -0.09 5.57
N TRP A 104 -30.68 -1.07 4.88
CA TRP A 104 -31.94 -0.94 4.16
C TRP A 104 -33.13 -0.62 5.09
N ALA A 105 -33.26 -1.32 6.22
CA ALA A 105 -34.34 -1.12 7.19
C ALA A 105 -34.30 0.28 7.84
N HIS A 106 -33.11 0.88 7.97
CA HIS A 106 -32.93 2.25 8.46
C HIS A 106 -33.09 3.33 7.38
N GLN A 107 -33.54 2.97 6.16
CA GLN A 107 -33.68 3.88 5.01
C GLN A 107 -32.39 4.67 4.68
N LYS A 108 -31.21 4.10 4.96
CA LYS A 108 -29.94 4.71 4.56
C LYS A 108 -29.75 4.59 3.05
N GLU A 109 -29.04 5.56 2.45
CA GLU A 109 -28.72 5.53 1.02
C GLU A 109 -27.91 4.28 0.65
N LEU A 110 -28.31 3.63 -0.45
CA LEU A 110 -27.67 2.46 -1.03
C LEU A 110 -27.10 2.82 -2.40
N SER A 111 -25.78 2.74 -2.53
CA SER A 111 -25.11 2.96 -3.81
C SER A 111 -25.46 1.84 -4.81
N ASN A 112 -25.12 2.03 -6.09
CA ASN A 112 -25.33 0.98 -7.09
C ASN A 112 -24.49 -0.27 -6.78
N ASP A 113 -23.30 -0.09 -6.19
CA ASP A 113 -22.40 -1.16 -5.79
C ASP A 113 -22.93 -1.89 -4.55
N ASP A 114 -23.51 -1.17 -3.59
CA ASP A 114 -24.19 -1.77 -2.44
C ASP A 114 -25.35 -2.65 -2.93
N ALA A 115 -26.19 -2.13 -3.83
CA ALA A 115 -27.31 -2.88 -4.39
C ALA A 115 -26.83 -4.13 -5.13
N TYR A 116 -25.79 -4.02 -5.97
CA TYR A 116 -25.19 -5.15 -6.66
C TYR A 116 -24.63 -6.21 -5.70
N ARG A 117 -23.90 -5.80 -4.66
CA ARG A 117 -23.31 -6.71 -3.67
C ARG A 117 -24.37 -7.47 -2.89
N VAL A 118 -25.47 -6.81 -2.52
CA VAL A 118 -26.60 -7.47 -1.84
C VAL A 118 -27.26 -8.48 -2.77
N LEU A 119 -27.48 -8.13 -4.03
CA LEU A 119 -28.07 -9.03 -5.03
C LEU A 119 -27.20 -10.27 -5.26
N ASP A 120 -25.89 -10.09 -5.45
CA ASP A 120 -24.94 -11.20 -5.64
C ASP A 120 -24.83 -12.10 -4.40
N SER A 121 -24.73 -11.49 -3.21
CA SER A 121 -24.63 -12.25 -1.96
C SER A 121 -25.90 -13.05 -1.68
N SER A 122 -27.07 -12.48 -2.04
CA SER A 122 -28.36 -13.14 -1.91
C SER A 122 -28.48 -14.34 -2.83
N GLU A 123 -28.17 -14.18 -4.12
CA GLU A 123 -28.19 -15.27 -5.11
C GLU A 123 -27.28 -16.43 -4.69
N ARG A 124 -26.05 -16.10 -4.25
CA ARG A 124 -25.06 -17.12 -3.88
C ARG A 124 -25.48 -17.89 -2.64
N LEU A 125 -26.06 -17.21 -1.65
CA LEU A 125 -26.60 -17.88 -0.46
C LEU A 125 -27.80 -18.76 -0.81
N LEU A 126 -28.74 -18.25 -1.62
CA LEU A 126 -29.92 -19.00 -2.08
C LEU A 126 -29.51 -20.22 -2.91
N THR A 127 -28.49 -20.10 -3.75
CA THR A 127 -27.92 -21.22 -4.51
C THR A 127 -27.28 -22.25 -3.58
N ALA A 128 -26.54 -21.82 -2.57
CA ALA A 128 -25.87 -22.71 -1.61
C ALA A 128 -26.84 -23.53 -0.76
N ILE A 129 -28.05 -23.01 -0.52
CA ILE A 129 -29.13 -23.73 0.18
C ILE A 129 -30.09 -24.46 -0.78
N SER A 130 -29.80 -24.48 -2.08
CA SER A 130 -30.62 -25.08 -3.14
C SER A 130 -32.03 -24.48 -3.28
N ALA A 131 -32.21 -23.20 -2.94
CA ALA A 131 -33.41 -22.41 -3.21
C ALA A 131 -33.37 -21.88 -4.65
N THR A 132 -33.52 -22.79 -5.63
CA THR A 132 -33.22 -22.52 -7.04
C THR A 132 -34.14 -21.47 -7.66
N GLN A 133 -35.42 -21.45 -7.30
CA GLN A 133 -36.39 -20.48 -7.84
C GLN A 133 -36.07 -19.06 -7.37
N GLU A 134 -35.78 -18.90 -6.09
CA GLU A 134 -35.42 -17.62 -5.48
C GLU A 134 -34.03 -17.15 -5.96
N ALA A 135 -33.09 -18.09 -6.15
CA ALA A 135 -31.77 -17.79 -6.69
C ALA A 135 -31.83 -17.27 -8.14
N GLU A 136 -32.65 -17.90 -8.99
CA GLU A 136 -32.87 -17.42 -10.36
C GLU A 136 -33.51 -16.03 -10.39
N ALA A 137 -34.50 -15.77 -9.52
CA ALA A 137 -35.10 -14.44 -9.39
C ALA A 137 -34.11 -13.38 -8.87
N ALA A 138 -33.23 -13.74 -7.93
CA ALA A 138 -32.16 -12.86 -7.46
C ALA A 138 -31.13 -12.56 -8.56
N MET A 139 -30.79 -13.57 -9.38
CA MET A 139 -29.91 -13.42 -10.53
C MET A 139 -30.51 -12.46 -11.58
N GLN A 140 -31.81 -12.53 -11.84
CA GLN A 140 -32.49 -11.61 -12.77
C GLN A 140 -32.39 -10.15 -12.28
N LEU A 141 -32.67 -9.89 -11.01
CA LEU A 141 -32.50 -8.56 -10.41
C LEU A 141 -31.03 -8.08 -10.46
N LYS A 142 -30.07 -8.99 -10.32
CA LYS A 142 -28.63 -8.71 -10.47
C LYS A 142 -28.27 -8.29 -11.90
N VAL A 143 -28.79 -8.99 -12.90
CA VAL A 143 -28.57 -8.68 -14.32
C VAL A 143 -29.18 -7.33 -14.70
N GLU A 144 -30.39 -7.03 -14.22
CA GLU A 144 -31.02 -5.71 -14.41
C GLU A 144 -30.17 -4.57 -13.80
N GLN A 145 -29.60 -4.78 -12.61
CA GLN A 145 -28.72 -3.78 -11.98
C GLN A 145 -27.44 -3.56 -12.80
N LEU A 146 -26.87 -4.62 -13.38
CA LEU A 146 -25.71 -4.49 -14.26
C LEU A 146 -26.03 -3.71 -15.53
N GLN A 147 -27.20 -3.93 -16.13
CA GLN A 147 -27.64 -3.17 -17.32
C GLN A 147 -27.74 -1.66 -17.02
N VAL A 148 -28.33 -1.29 -15.88
CA VAL A 148 -28.39 0.12 -15.43
C VAL A 148 -27.00 0.72 -15.19
N LEU A 149 -26.07 -0.06 -14.63
CA LEU A 149 -24.68 0.38 -14.44
C LEU A 149 -23.96 0.61 -15.77
N PHE A 150 -24.20 -0.23 -16.78
CA PHE A 150 -23.64 -0.05 -18.12
C PHE A 150 -24.20 1.20 -18.82
N GLU A 151 -25.50 1.45 -18.71
CA GLU A 151 -26.16 2.63 -19.30
C GLU A 151 -25.69 3.93 -18.63
N ASN A 152 -25.61 3.96 -17.29
CA ASN A 152 -25.11 5.11 -16.54
C ASN A 152 -23.62 5.41 -16.84
N ASN A 153 -22.80 4.38 -17.05
CA ASN A 153 -21.39 4.55 -17.41
C ASN A 153 -21.19 5.05 -18.85
N GLN A 154 -22.14 4.78 -19.77
CA GLN A 154 -22.11 5.35 -21.12
C GLN A 154 -22.58 6.81 -21.13
N GLN A 155 -23.57 7.18 -20.30
CA GLN A 155 -24.01 8.58 -20.15
C GLN A 155 -23.00 9.45 -19.40
N GLY A 156 -22.34 8.92 -18.35
CA GLY A 156 -21.29 9.62 -17.61
C GLY A 156 -20.06 10.00 -18.44
N LYS A 157 -19.77 9.30 -19.54
CA LYS A 157 -18.71 9.67 -20.49
C LYS A 157 -19.07 10.88 -21.37
N ASN A 158 -20.36 11.18 -21.57
CA ASN A 158 -20.81 12.34 -22.34
C ASN A 158 -21.00 13.59 -21.45
N ASP A 159 -21.34 13.43 -20.17
CA ASP A 159 -21.65 14.53 -19.23
C ASP A 159 -20.45 15.08 -18.45
N LEU A 160 -19.27 14.44 -18.50
CA LEU A 160 -18.02 14.98 -17.94
C LEU A 160 -17.52 16.28 -18.61
N SER A 161 -18.22 16.76 -19.65
CA SER A 161 -17.95 18.04 -20.32
C SER A 161 -18.63 19.25 -19.66
N LYS A 162 -19.51 19.06 -18.66
CA LYS A 162 -20.24 20.17 -18.01
C LYS A 162 -20.58 19.81 -16.56
N HIS A 163 -19.81 20.27 -15.57
CA HIS A 163 -20.37 20.87 -14.34
C HIS A 163 -19.29 21.48 -13.42
N HIS A 164 -19.58 22.72 -13.03
CA HIS A 164 -18.89 23.58 -12.07
C HIS A 164 -18.91 23.03 -10.62
N ILE A 165 -17.82 23.27 -9.89
CA ILE A 165 -17.69 23.02 -8.45
C ILE A 165 -18.23 24.23 -7.66
N LYS A 166 -19.13 23.99 -6.70
CA LYS A 166 -19.52 24.98 -5.67
C LYS A 166 -18.46 24.97 -4.55
N GLY A 167 -17.89 26.15 -4.29
CA GLY A 167 -16.85 26.36 -3.29
C GLY A 167 -17.37 26.42 -1.86
N ASP A 168 -16.55 25.90 -0.95
CA ASP A 168 -16.68 26.02 0.50
C ASP A 168 -16.01 27.34 0.95
N GLN A 169 -16.63 28.05 1.88
CA GLN A 169 -16.24 29.40 2.28
C GLN A 169 -15.23 29.41 3.42
N THR A 170 -14.07 30.05 3.22
CA THR A 170 -13.18 30.52 4.29
C THR A 170 -13.09 32.05 4.29
N PRO A 171 -12.96 32.71 5.47
CA PRO A 171 -13.18 34.15 5.62
C PRO A 171 -11.99 35.00 5.11
N PRO A 172 -12.22 36.29 4.78
CA PRO A 172 -11.25 37.10 4.07
C PRO A 172 -10.26 37.80 5.01
N GLY A 173 -8.98 37.71 4.68
CA GLY A 173 -7.90 38.43 5.37
C GLY A 173 -6.80 38.89 4.42
N ARG A 174 -6.91 40.15 4.00
CA ARG A 174 -5.92 41.13 3.47
C ARG A 174 -4.79 40.71 2.51
N THR A 175 -4.69 41.53 1.48
CA THR A 175 -3.80 41.56 0.31
C THR A 175 -2.31 41.74 0.63
N SER A 176 -1.53 40.73 0.26
CA SER A 176 -0.17 40.83 -0.29
C SER A 176 -0.14 39.82 -1.44
N GLY A 177 0.32 40.19 -2.64
CA GLY A 177 0.31 39.29 -3.81
C GLY A 177 0.83 37.90 -3.42
N SER A 178 0.00 36.87 -3.58
CA SER A 178 0.28 35.57 -3.01
C SER A 178 1.53 34.97 -3.67
N ALA A 179 2.34 34.19 -2.94
CA ALA A 179 3.55 33.56 -3.51
C ALA A 179 3.28 32.78 -4.83
N GLY A 180 2.06 32.26 -5.01
CA GLY A 180 1.64 31.62 -6.26
C GLY A 180 1.46 32.58 -7.44
N GLU A 181 1.04 33.83 -7.23
CA GLU A 181 0.94 34.86 -8.28
C GLU A 181 2.31 35.31 -8.75
N VAL A 182 3.23 35.55 -7.81
CA VAL A 182 4.63 35.90 -8.13
C VAL A 182 5.29 34.79 -8.93
N PHE A 183 5.09 33.54 -8.52
CA PHE A 183 5.58 32.36 -9.23
C PHE A 183 5.04 32.27 -10.67
N LEU A 184 3.73 32.46 -10.85
CA LEU A 184 3.07 32.44 -12.15
C LEU A 184 3.58 33.54 -13.08
N GLN A 185 3.73 34.76 -12.55
CA GLN A 185 4.25 35.88 -13.32
C GLN A 185 5.69 35.61 -13.79
N SER A 186 6.53 35.04 -12.92
CA SER A 186 7.90 34.65 -13.25
C SER A 186 7.96 33.61 -14.37
N ILE A 187 7.08 32.60 -14.36
CA ILE A 187 6.98 31.60 -15.42
C ILE A 187 6.51 32.23 -16.73
N HIS A 188 5.47 33.07 -16.69
CA HIS A 188 4.92 33.71 -17.88
C HIS A 188 5.94 34.61 -18.57
N ASN A 189 6.58 35.51 -17.81
CA ASN A 189 7.63 36.40 -18.32
C ASN A 189 8.77 35.60 -18.96
N THR A 190 9.13 34.45 -18.37
CA THR A 190 10.20 33.58 -18.90
C THR A 190 9.79 32.92 -20.20
N LYS A 191 8.53 32.46 -20.35
CA LYS A 191 8.03 31.83 -21.57
C LYS A 191 8.03 32.81 -22.75
N GLU A 192 7.52 34.03 -22.55
CA GLU A 192 7.49 35.06 -23.60
C GLU A 192 8.90 35.38 -24.11
N ASN A 193 9.86 35.54 -23.20
CA ASN A 193 11.25 35.83 -23.55
C ASN A 193 12.00 34.67 -24.27
N HIS A 194 11.50 33.43 -24.17
CA HIS A 194 12.18 32.21 -24.69
C HIS A 194 11.31 31.42 -25.67
N LYS A 195 10.32 32.08 -26.27
CA LYS A 195 9.48 31.49 -27.31
C LYS A 195 10.36 30.95 -28.45
N GLY A 196 10.22 29.65 -28.75
CA GLY A 196 11.03 28.96 -29.77
C GLY A 196 12.32 28.30 -29.27
N LYS A 197 12.64 28.36 -27.97
CA LYS A 197 13.80 27.67 -27.36
C LYS A 197 13.35 26.75 -26.21
N PRO A 198 12.73 25.61 -26.50
CA PRO A 198 12.07 24.78 -25.49
C PRO A 198 13.03 24.24 -24.42
N GLU A 199 14.25 23.87 -24.78
CA GLU A 199 15.23 23.32 -23.81
C GLU A 199 15.75 24.39 -22.83
N GLU A 200 16.03 25.60 -23.33
CA GLU A 200 16.43 26.74 -22.48
C GLU A 200 15.30 27.15 -21.54
N LEU A 201 14.06 27.10 -22.05
CA LEU A 201 12.86 27.40 -21.27
C LEU A 201 12.62 26.38 -20.16
N THR A 202 12.69 25.08 -20.45
CA THR A 202 12.56 24.00 -19.43
C THR A 202 13.57 24.22 -18.30
N ARG A 203 14.83 24.52 -18.64
CA ARG A 203 15.89 24.79 -17.66
C ARG A 203 15.60 26.01 -16.80
N LYS A 204 15.12 27.11 -17.40
CA LYS A 204 14.78 28.32 -16.64
C LYS A 204 13.61 28.10 -15.70
N ILE A 205 12.56 27.42 -16.15
CA ILE A 205 11.40 27.07 -15.30
C ILE A 205 11.83 26.16 -14.14
N ALA A 206 12.67 25.15 -14.39
CA ALA A 206 13.22 24.30 -13.34
C ALA A 206 13.97 25.11 -12.26
N LYS A 207 14.76 26.11 -12.66
CA LYS A 207 15.43 27.02 -11.71
C LYS A 207 14.44 27.92 -10.95
N ILE A 208 13.38 28.39 -11.60
CA ILE A 208 12.32 29.17 -10.93
C ILE A 208 11.65 28.32 -9.84
N ILE A 209 11.38 27.03 -10.10
CA ILE A 209 10.87 26.10 -9.08
C ILE A 209 11.83 26.02 -7.89
N LEU A 210 13.13 25.85 -8.13
CA LEU A 210 14.12 25.81 -7.05
C LEU A 210 14.21 27.12 -6.26
N LYS A 211 14.06 28.28 -6.91
CA LYS A 211 14.14 29.58 -6.22
C LYS A 211 12.86 29.91 -5.45
N GLU A 212 11.73 29.82 -6.12
CA GLU A 212 10.44 30.28 -5.59
C GLU A 212 9.78 29.24 -4.67
N CYS A 213 9.85 27.94 -5.00
CA CYS A 213 9.25 26.91 -4.15
C CYS A 213 10.15 26.56 -2.96
N LEU A 214 11.47 26.52 -3.18
CA LEU A 214 12.44 26.05 -2.19
C LEU A 214 13.26 27.16 -1.53
N GLY A 215 13.14 28.41 -1.98
CA GLY A 215 13.86 29.55 -1.40
C GLY A 215 15.36 29.57 -1.68
N LEU A 216 15.84 28.88 -2.72
CA LEU A 216 17.27 28.80 -3.03
C LEU A 216 17.76 30.04 -3.76
N CYS A 217 19.01 30.45 -3.50
CA CYS A 217 19.67 31.51 -4.26
C CYS A 217 20.47 30.96 -5.45
N ASP A 218 20.93 31.83 -6.36
CA ASP A 218 21.70 31.42 -7.54
C ASP A 218 22.97 30.64 -7.21
N LYS A 219 23.67 31.00 -6.12
CA LYS A 219 24.89 30.29 -5.71
C LYS A 219 24.64 28.88 -5.18
N GLN A 220 23.40 28.57 -4.81
CA GLN A 220 22.95 27.27 -4.32
C GLN A 220 22.49 26.34 -5.46
N ILE A 221 22.51 26.83 -6.71
CA ILE A 221 22.08 26.09 -7.90
C ILE A 221 23.26 26.04 -8.87
N MET A 222 23.57 24.85 -9.36
CA MET A 222 24.64 24.60 -10.32
C MET A 222 24.06 24.00 -11.60
N ASP A 223 24.41 24.59 -12.74
CA ASP A 223 24.19 23.96 -14.04
C ASP A 223 25.24 22.86 -14.24
N GLU A 224 24.77 21.69 -14.65
CA GLU A 224 25.59 20.53 -14.99
C GLU A 224 26.51 20.06 -13.85
N LEU A 225 26.09 19.00 -13.15
CA LEU A 225 26.94 18.33 -12.16
C LEU A 225 27.42 16.99 -12.73
N ARG A 226 28.72 16.73 -12.63
CA ARG A 226 29.29 15.44 -13.00
C ARG A 226 29.06 14.42 -11.89
N CYS A 227 28.20 13.45 -12.17
CA CYS A 227 27.85 12.36 -11.28
C CYS A 227 28.67 11.09 -11.55
N CYS A 228 29.18 10.84 -12.76
CA CYS A 228 29.86 9.56 -13.08
C CYS A 228 31.23 9.77 -13.74
N TYR A 229 32.22 8.95 -13.37
CA TYR A 229 33.51 8.80 -14.08
C TYR A 229 33.58 7.43 -14.77
N GLY A 230 33.68 7.40 -16.11
CA GLY A 230 33.93 6.18 -16.89
C GLY A 230 34.41 6.51 -18.31
N PRO A 231 35.22 5.64 -18.94
CA PRO A 231 35.67 5.83 -20.32
C PRO A 231 34.56 5.38 -21.29
N LEU A 232 34.39 6.14 -22.39
CA LEU A 232 33.46 5.99 -23.51
C LEU A 232 32.15 6.83 -23.42
N ASP A 233 32.22 7.92 -24.20
CA ASP A 233 31.19 8.53 -25.06
C ASP A 233 30.07 9.37 -24.42
N GLY A 234 30.22 10.70 -24.56
CA GLY A 234 29.15 11.70 -24.42
C GLY A 234 28.85 12.16 -22.99
N ARG A 235 27.85 13.05 -22.86
CA ARG A 235 27.35 13.65 -21.60
C ARG A 235 26.78 12.63 -20.59
N ASN A 236 26.95 11.31 -20.79
CA ASN A 236 26.37 10.19 -20.04
C ASN A 236 26.75 10.08 -18.53
N GLY A 237 27.43 11.09 -17.97
CA GLY A 237 27.79 11.19 -16.57
C GLY A 237 27.42 12.52 -15.92
N TRP A 238 26.69 13.41 -16.62
CA TRP A 238 26.29 14.72 -16.11
C TRP A 238 24.78 14.76 -15.89
N VAL A 239 24.35 15.34 -14.77
CA VAL A 239 22.95 15.68 -14.51
C VAL A 239 22.74 17.17 -14.78
N ASP A 240 21.59 17.54 -15.32
CA ASP A 240 21.35 18.89 -15.85
C ASP A 240 21.46 20.00 -14.81
N ILE A 241 20.90 19.81 -13.62
CA ILE A 241 20.93 20.78 -12.53
C ILE A 241 21.18 20.04 -11.22
N ALA A 242 22.05 20.59 -10.39
CA ALA A 242 22.22 20.21 -9.00
C ALA A 242 21.96 21.41 -8.09
N ALA A 243 21.44 21.16 -6.89
CA ALA A 243 21.20 22.21 -5.91
C ALA A 243 21.45 21.75 -4.48
N THR A 244 21.68 22.72 -3.60
CA THR A 244 21.82 22.50 -2.17
C THR A 244 21.07 23.55 -1.38
N TYR A 245 20.39 23.15 -0.31
CA TYR A 245 19.79 24.07 0.67
C TYR A 245 20.74 24.35 1.85
N GLU A 246 21.98 23.87 1.77
CA GLU A 246 23.03 24.05 2.79
C GLU A 246 23.78 25.38 2.61
N ASP A 247 24.57 25.76 3.62
CA ASP A 247 25.47 26.91 3.53
C ASP A 247 26.63 26.63 2.56
N ILE A 248 26.57 27.28 1.40
CA ILE A 248 27.52 27.15 0.29
C ILE A 248 28.97 27.47 0.65
N ASN A 249 29.23 28.27 1.69
CA ASN A 249 30.59 28.61 2.07
C ASN A 249 31.32 27.41 2.70
N SER A 250 30.56 26.52 3.34
CA SER A 250 31.07 25.30 3.97
C SER A 250 30.80 24.05 3.12
N LYS A 251 29.69 24.03 2.39
CA LYS A 251 29.18 22.88 1.64
C LYS A 251 28.80 23.33 0.22
N PRO A 252 29.77 23.50 -0.69
CA PRO A 252 29.49 23.90 -2.06
C PRO A 252 28.73 22.80 -2.83
N VAL A 253 27.94 23.21 -3.82
CA VAL A 253 27.00 22.33 -4.55
C VAL A 253 27.69 21.16 -5.23
N ASP A 254 28.89 21.35 -5.76
CA ASP A 254 29.69 20.35 -6.48
C ASP A 254 30.17 19.19 -5.59
N LYS A 255 30.26 19.43 -4.28
CA LYS A 255 30.69 18.43 -3.28
C LYS A 255 29.57 17.93 -2.39
N TYR A 256 28.56 18.78 -2.16
CA TYR A 256 27.44 18.49 -1.25
C TYR A 256 26.08 18.77 -1.92
N PRO A 257 25.79 18.17 -3.08
CA PRO A 257 24.48 18.30 -3.70
C PRO A 257 23.42 17.63 -2.81
N LYS A 258 22.29 18.30 -2.62
CA LYS A 258 21.11 17.75 -1.91
C LYS A 258 20.01 17.34 -2.87
N ILE A 259 19.92 18.02 -4.01
CA ILE A 259 18.87 17.85 -5.01
C ILE A 259 19.50 17.69 -6.38
N LEU A 260 19.06 16.70 -7.15
CA LEU A 260 19.40 16.55 -8.57
C LEU A 260 18.15 16.67 -9.45
N LEU A 261 18.24 17.42 -10.54
CA LEU A 261 17.16 17.60 -11.52
C LEU A 261 17.66 17.11 -12.88
N GLU A 262 16.99 16.10 -13.42
CA GLU A 262 17.19 15.58 -14.78
C GLU A 262 16.12 16.18 -15.69
N LEU A 263 16.54 16.95 -16.70
CA LEU A 263 15.63 17.65 -17.60
C LEU A 263 15.37 16.84 -18.86
N LYS A 264 14.12 16.77 -19.27
CA LYS A 264 13.69 16.12 -20.51
C LYS A 264 13.08 17.13 -21.47
N LYS A 265 13.11 16.75 -22.75
CA LYS A 265 12.48 17.53 -23.81
C LYS A 265 10.98 17.62 -23.60
N ALA A 266 10.36 18.68 -24.12
CA ALA A 266 8.95 18.95 -23.92
C ALA A 266 8.02 17.86 -24.48
N ASP A 267 8.45 17.15 -25.52
CA ASP A 267 7.74 16.03 -26.16
C ASP A 267 7.91 14.69 -25.43
N ARG A 268 8.89 14.57 -24.52
CA ARG A 268 9.12 13.38 -23.70
C ARG A 268 8.09 13.31 -22.57
N LYS A 269 6.92 12.71 -22.85
CA LYS A 269 5.86 12.50 -21.86
C LYS A 269 6.23 11.45 -20.81
N PHE A 270 5.95 11.75 -19.55
CA PHE A 270 6.08 10.80 -18.44
C PHE A 270 4.78 10.00 -18.31
N ILE A 271 4.85 8.73 -18.72
CA ILE A 271 3.74 7.79 -18.60
C ILE A 271 4.25 6.59 -17.79
N PHE A 272 3.73 6.44 -16.57
CA PHE A 272 4.11 5.34 -15.69
C PHE A 272 3.93 3.98 -16.40
N GLY A 273 4.90 3.09 -16.22
CA GLY A 273 4.86 1.74 -16.82
C GLY A 273 5.37 1.67 -18.26
N THR A 274 5.80 2.77 -18.87
CA THR A 274 6.44 2.77 -20.20
C THR A 274 7.96 2.62 -20.10
N GLU A 275 8.58 2.06 -21.13
CA GLU A 275 10.04 1.93 -21.23
C GLU A 275 10.74 3.29 -21.11
N ASN A 276 10.25 4.30 -21.84
CA ASN A 276 10.75 5.66 -21.79
C ASN A 276 10.79 6.25 -20.37
N TYR A 277 9.70 6.09 -19.61
CA TYR A 277 9.64 6.53 -18.22
C TYR A 277 10.68 5.80 -17.36
N PHE A 278 10.81 4.49 -17.55
CA PHE A 278 11.77 3.70 -16.77
C PHE A 278 13.23 4.02 -17.10
N GLU A 279 13.57 4.31 -18.36
CA GLU A 279 14.89 4.82 -18.74
C GLU A 279 15.24 6.11 -18.02
N ASP A 280 14.28 7.06 -18.00
CA ASP A 280 14.46 8.37 -17.36
C ASP A 280 14.67 8.21 -15.84
N VAL A 281 13.91 7.31 -15.22
CA VAL A 281 14.06 6.96 -13.79
C VAL A 281 15.40 6.26 -13.52
N ASP A 282 15.82 5.32 -14.36
CA ASP A 282 17.09 4.60 -14.19
C ASP A 282 18.30 5.53 -14.34
N GLN A 283 18.23 6.46 -15.28
CA GLN A 283 19.25 7.48 -15.45
C GLN A 283 19.37 8.34 -14.18
N LEU A 284 18.25 8.82 -13.64
CA LEU A 284 18.24 9.55 -12.38
C LEU A 284 18.80 8.70 -11.23
N LYS A 285 18.35 7.45 -11.08
CA LYS A 285 18.84 6.52 -10.04
C LYS A 285 20.36 6.31 -10.13
N LYS A 286 20.89 6.15 -11.34
CA LYS A 286 22.33 6.03 -11.61
C LYS A 286 23.10 7.25 -11.13
N TYR A 287 22.62 8.46 -11.41
CA TYR A 287 23.25 9.68 -10.92
C TYR A 287 23.22 9.77 -9.41
N MET A 288 22.04 9.60 -8.82
CA MET A 288 21.83 9.71 -7.39
C MET A 288 22.65 8.68 -6.61
N ASN A 289 22.87 7.47 -7.13
CA ASN A 289 23.68 6.43 -6.47
C ASN A 289 25.18 6.47 -6.80
N SER A 290 25.63 7.48 -7.56
CA SER A 290 27.06 7.69 -7.80
C SER A 290 27.85 8.05 -6.54
N LYS A 291 29.18 7.89 -6.60
CA LYS A 291 30.06 8.16 -5.47
C LYS A 291 30.10 9.65 -5.11
N GLU A 292 29.93 10.50 -6.11
CA GLU A 292 29.92 11.95 -6.06
C GLU A 292 28.60 12.48 -5.47
N CYS A 293 27.52 11.70 -5.59
CA CYS A 293 26.17 12.08 -5.14
C CYS A 293 25.76 11.44 -3.80
N GLN A 294 26.72 11.15 -2.92
CA GLN A 294 26.41 10.51 -1.62
C GLN A 294 25.51 11.35 -0.72
N THR A 295 25.59 12.68 -0.81
CA THR A 295 24.82 13.63 0.00
C THR A 295 23.42 13.92 -0.55
N VAL A 296 23.13 13.45 -1.77
CA VAL A 296 21.84 13.68 -2.44
C VAL A 296 20.73 13.02 -1.64
N GLU A 297 19.64 13.75 -1.46
CA GLU A 297 18.45 13.32 -0.74
C GLU A 297 17.22 13.27 -1.64
N HIS A 298 17.16 14.15 -2.65
CA HIS A 298 16.04 14.23 -3.57
C HIS A 298 16.50 14.27 -5.02
N GLY A 299 15.71 13.66 -5.90
CA GLY A 299 15.87 13.69 -7.33
C GLY A 299 14.58 14.13 -8.00
N MET A 300 14.66 14.72 -9.18
CA MET A 300 13.47 15.09 -9.95
C MET A 300 13.71 14.78 -11.43
N ILE A 301 12.77 14.07 -12.05
CA ILE A 301 12.64 14.10 -13.51
C ILE A 301 11.67 15.23 -13.86
N PHE A 302 12.04 16.07 -14.82
CA PHE A 302 11.29 17.28 -15.13
C PHE A 302 11.30 17.55 -16.62
N ASN A 303 10.14 17.83 -17.19
CA ASN A 303 10.02 18.54 -18.47
C ASN A 303 9.14 19.78 -18.25
N ILE A 304 8.89 20.56 -19.30
CA ILE A 304 8.12 21.80 -19.17
C ILE A 304 6.68 21.59 -18.69
N SER A 305 6.08 20.42 -18.92
CA SER A 305 4.68 20.12 -18.63
C SER A 305 4.47 19.19 -17.44
N GLN A 306 5.46 18.37 -17.08
CA GLN A 306 5.34 17.29 -16.11
C GLN A 306 6.60 17.15 -15.25
N PHE A 307 6.42 16.70 -14.01
CA PHE A 307 7.54 16.30 -13.16
C PHE A 307 7.17 15.19 -12.18
N GLN A 308 8.19 14.57 -11.62
CA GLN A 308 8.04 13.66 -10.49
C GLN A 308 9.24 13.78 -9.55
N ILE A 309 8.97 13.76 -8.25
CA ILE A 309 9.98 13.86 -7.20
C ILE A 309 10.29 12.46 -6.66
N PHE A 310 11.58 12.21 -6.48
CA PHE A 310 12.15 11.00 -5.92
C PHE A 310 12.89 11.34 -4.64
N ARG A 311 12.88 10.40 -3.72
CA ARG A 311 13.63 10.46 -2.49
C ARG A 311 14.68 9.38 -2.46
N LYS A 312 15.87 9.70 -1.95
CA LYS A 312 16.95 8.76 -1.67
C LYS A 312 17.07 8.51 -0.17
N HIS A 313 17.05 7.24 0.23
CA HIS A 313 17.36 6.80 1.58
C HIS A 313 18.40 5.68 1.55
N GLY A 314 19.66 6.04 1.84
CA GLY A 314 20.77 5.13 1.61
C GLY A 314 20.94 4.91 0.10
N ASN A 315 20.74 3.68 -0.36
CA ASN A 315 20.78 3.35 -1.80
C ASN A 315 19.39 3.20 -2.42
N LEU A 316 18.34 3.23 -1.59
CA LEU A 316 16.97 3.10 -2.04
C LEU A 316 16.50 4.43 -2.61
N ILE A 317 16.00 4.42 -3.85
CA ILE A 317 15.46 5.60 -4.53
C ILE A 317 14.06 5.27 -5.02
N TYR A 318 13.07 6.02 -4.54
CA TYR A 318 11.66 5.77 -4.81
C TYR A 318 10.90 7.08 -5.01
N PRO A 319 9.83 7.09 -5.83
CA PRO A 319 9.01 8.26 -6.03
C PRO A 319 8.27 8.64 -4.74
N VAL A 320 8.22 9.93 -4.44
CA VAL A 320 7.41 10.52 -3.35
C VAL A 320 6.28 11.39 -3.88
N THR A 321 6.11 11.42 -5.20
CA THR A 321 4.94 11.98 -5.90
C THR A 321 4.43 11.04 -6.98
N LYS A 322 3.16 11.20 -7.34
CA LYS A 322 2.70 10.81 -8.68
C LYS A 322 3.41 11.65 -9.75
N ILE A 323 3.22 11.30 -11.02
CA ILE A 323 3.58 12.18 -12.13
C ILE A 323 2.60 13.36 -12.07
N ILE A 324 3.14 14.56 -11.89
CA ILE A 324 2.34 15.79 -11.73
C ILE A 324 2.41 16.57 -13.03
N ASP A 325 1.24 16.86 -13.60
CA ASP A 325 1.10 17.84 -14.66
C ASP A 325 1.20 19.24 -14.04
N PHE A 326 2.21 20.00 -14.45
CA PHE A 326 2.62 21.26 -13.86
C PHE A 326 2.15 22.47 -14.65
N LEU A 327 2.34 22.46 -15.98
CA LEU A 327 1.90 23.53 -16.87
C LEU A 327 1.16 22.94 -18.07
N PRO A 328 -0.06 23.43 -18.40
CA PRO A 328 -0.69 23.07 -19.66
C PRO A 328 0.12 23.63 -20.84
N GLU A 329 0.10 22.92 -21.97
CA GLU A 329 0.89 23.27 -23.17
C GLU A 329 0.63 24.74 -23.62
N ASN A 330 -0.60 25.25 -23.42
CA ASN A 330 -1.02 26.62 -23.72
C ASN A 330 -1.06 27.52 -22.47
N ILE A 331 0.05 28.20 -22.21
CA ILE A 331 0.21 29.16 -21.10
C ILE A 331 -0.46 30.52 -21.37
N VAL A 332 -0.90 30.79 -22.61
CA VAL A 332 -1.47 32.09 -22.99
C VAL A 332 -2.78 32.38 -22.23
N ASP A 333 -3.49 31.35 -21.76
CA ASP A 333 -4.72 31.49 -20.96
C ASP A 333 -4.46 31.50 -19.43
N ILE A 334 -3.20 31.56 -18.97
CA ILE A 334 -2.85 31.33 -17.55
C ILE A 334 -2.98 32.57 -16.66
N ILE A 335 -2.90 33.77 -17.22
CA ILE A 335 -2.94 35.01 -16.43
C ILE A 335 -4.34 35.60 -16.32
N GLU A 336 -5.26 35.22 -17.22
CA GLU A 336 -6.56 35.85 -17.31
C GLU A 336 -7.67 34.86 -16.90
N ASN A 337 -8.12 34.98 -15.63
CA ASN A 337 -9.49 34.68 -15.18
C ASN A 337 -9.85 33.35 -14.46
N ASP A 338 -8.91 32.56 -13.90
CA ASP A 338 -9.33 31.35 -13.14
C ASP A 338 -8.69 31.20 -11.74
N SER A 339 -9.43 31.64 -10.72
CA SER A 339 -9.10 31.49 -9.30
C SER A 339 -8.83 30.03 -8.86
N SER A 340 -9.43 29.04 -9.53
CA SER A 340 -9.23 27.62 -9.24
C SER A 340 -7.83 27.14 -9.65
N ARG A 341 -7.27 27.69 -10.73
CA ARG A 341 -5.94 27.31 -11.25
C ARG A 341 -4.81 27.89 -10.42
N THR A 342 -4.92 29.14 -9.98
CA THR A 342 -3.96 29.74 -9.03
C THR A 342 -3.88 28.92 -7.75
N GLU A 343 -5.01 28.40 -7.28
CA GLU A 343 -5.07 27.53 -6.11
C GLU A 343 -4.38 26.18 -6.32
N ASN A 344 -4.54 25.54 -7.49
CA ASN A 344 -3.81 24.32 -7.83
C ASN A 344 -2.30 24.53 -7.85
N ILE A 345 -1.83 25.65 -8.38
CA ILE A 345 -0.39 25.97 -8.41
C ILE A 345 0.14 26.24 -7.01
N ARG A 346 -0.60 26.98 -6.18
CA ARG A 346 -0.23 27.14 -4.76
C ARG A 346 -0.11 25.79 -4.05
N LYS A 347 -1.03 24.85 -4.30
CA LYS A 347 -0.96 23.47 -3.78
C LYS A 347 0.29 22.73 -4.27
N ILE A 348 0.64 22.84 -5.55
CA ILE A 348 1.86 22.24 -6.10
C ILE A 348 3.11 22.84 -5.45
N VAL A 349 3.21 24.16 -5.37
CA VAL A 349 4.35 24.87 -4.76
C VAL A 349 4.51 24.46 -3.30
N HIS A 350 3.43 24.53 -2.52
CA HIS A 350 3.43 24.10 -1.12
C HIS A 350 3.84 22.64 -0.99
N PHE A 351 3.33 21.77 -1.86
CA PHE A 351 3.67 20.36 -1.82
C PHE A 351 5.15 20.10 -2.17
N ILE A 352 5.70 20.71 -3.22
CA ILE A 352 7.13 20.59 -3.57
C ILE A 352 7.98 20.99 -2.36
N LYS A 353 7.60 22.09 -1.71
CA LYS A 353 8.27 22.57 -0.50
C LYS A 353 8.18 21.54 0.63
N THR A 354 7.00 21.00 0.94
CA THR A 354 6.80 19.94 1.96
C THR A 354 7.51 18.64 1.62
N ALA A 355 7.61 18.28 0.34
CA ALA A 355 8.27 17.06 -0.10
C ALA A 355 9.79 17.13 0.03
N ILE A 356 10.39 18.32 -0.11
CA ILE A 356 11.85 18.50 -0.17
C ILE A 356 12.42 19.16 1.10
N ILE A 357 11.77 20.20 1.63
CA ILE A 357 12.30 21.09 2.68
C ILE A 357 11.45 21.12 3.95
N GLU A 358 10.14 21.35 3.82
CA GLU A 358 9.23 21.58 4.95
C GLU A 358 9.01 20.27 5.72
N GLN A 359 9.89 20.06 6.70
CA GLN A 359 9.78 18.99 7.69
C GLN A 359 8.86 19.46 8.82
N PRO A 360 8.14 18.54 9.50
CA PRO A 360 7.38 18.90 10.69
C PRO A 360 8.31 19.61 11.68
N GLN A 361 7.88 20.79 12.16
CA GLN A 361 8.71 21.84 12.78
C GLN A 361 9.58 21.42 13.98
N GLU A 362 9.43 20.18 14.50
CA GLU A 362 10.21 19.65 15.61
C GLU A 362 11.38 18.74 15.19
N SER A 363 11.38 18.19 13.97
CA SER A 363 12.41 17.26 13.53
C SER A 363 13.13 17.81 12.31
N GLN A 364 14.34 18.35 12.50
CA GLN A 364 15.29 18.68 11.43
C GLN A 364 15.81 17.44 10.66
N ARG A 365 14.98 16.40 10.48
CA ARG A 365 15.30 15.14 9.80
C ARG A 365 14.20 14.73 8.82
N LEU A 366 14.62 14.24 7.65
CA LEU A 366 13.75 13.50 6.75
C LEU A 366 13.16 12.26 7.46
N PRO A 367 11.87 11.93 7.22
CA PRO A 367 11.22 10.79 7.85
C PRO A 367 11.91 9.48 7.45
N GLY A 368 11.73 8.39 8.18
CA GLY A 368 12.20 7.06 7.80
C GLY A 368 11.56 6.56 6.50
N THR A 369 11.98 5.36 6.09
CA THR A 369 11.31 4.63 5.01
C THR A 369 10.56 3.44 5.58
N VAL A 370 9.31 3.29 5.17
CA VAL A 370 8.45 2.16 5.52
C VAL A 370 8.51 1.10 4.43
N ILE A 371 8.93 -0.11 4.77
CA ILE A 371 9.10 -1.23 3.83
C ILE A 371 8.20 -2.39 4.26
N ALA A 372 7.27 -2.80 3.40
CA ALA A 372 6.46 -4.01 3.64
C ALA A 372 7.07 -5.21 2.92
N ILE A 373 7.30 -6.31 3.66
CA ILE A 373 7.76 -7.58 3.08
C ILE A 373 6.55 -8.43 2.75
N TYR A 374 6.28 -8.67 1.47
CA TYR A 374 4.98 -9.19 1.02
C TYR A 374 5.05 -10.42 0.11
N ASN A 375 4.03 -11.28 0.21
CA ASN A 375 3.61 -12.26 -0.79
C ASN A 375 2.27 -12.86 -0.32
N ASN A 376 1.30 -13.09 -1.24
CA ASN A 376 0.08 -13.84 -0.92
C ASN A 376 0.39 -15.26 -0.41
N LYS A 377 1.52 -15.87 -0.79
CA LYS A 377 1.93 -17.20 -0.36
C LYS A 377 2.65 -17.19 0.99
N GLY A 378 2.28 -18.15 1.84
CA GLY A 378 2.97 -18.45 3.09
C GLY A 378 4.33 -19.13 2.84
N GLY A 379 5.24 -19.05 3.81
CA GLY A 379 6.48 -19.85 3.78
C GLY A 379 7.55 -19.41 2.79
N VAL A 380 7.40 -18.29 2.07
CA VAL A 380 8.42 -17.73 1.15
C VAL A 380 9.58 -17.00 1.86
N GLY A 381 9.61 -17.02 3.19
CA GLY A 381 10.69 -16.43 3.99
C GLY A 381 10.47 -14.97 4.43
N LYS A 382 9.23 -14.45 4.42
CA LYS A 382 8.90 -13.07 4.84
C LYS A 382 9.42 -12.71 6.23
N THR A 383 8.88 -13.36 7.26
CA THR A 383 9.29 -13.20 8.67
C THR A 383 10.79 -13.36 8.87
N THR A 384 11.39 -14.34 8.19
CA THR A 384 12.82 -14.59 8.24
C THR A 384 13.59 -13.38 7.70
N THR A 385 13.27 -12.93 6.48
CA THR A 385 13.90 -11.76 5.86
C THR A 385 13.71 -10.50 6.70
N VAL A 386 12.52 -10.27 7.28
CA VAL A 386 12.25 -9.13 8.17
C VAL A 386 13.21 -9.13 9.36
N SER A 387 13.34 -10.27 10.05
CA SER A 387 14.21 -10.40 11.22
C SER A 387 15.67 -10.06 10.88
N TYR A 388 16.20 -10.61 9.79
CA TYR A 388 17.59 -10.35 9.40
C TYR A 388 17.80 -8.95 8.84
N LEU A 389 16.89 -8.47 7.99
CA LEU A 389 16.98 -7.13 7.43
C LEU A 389 17.00 -6.07 8.54
N SER A 390 16.22 -6.27 9.61
CA SER A 390 16.22 -5.37 10.76
C SER A 390 17.58 -5.29 11.45
N TYR A 391 18.24 -6.43 11.68
CA TYR A 391 19.58 -6.52 12.24
C TYR A 391 20.60 -5.79 11.36
N PHE A 392 20.57 -6.03 10.05
CA PHE A 392 21.56 -5.44 9.15
C PHE A 392 21.39 -3.96 8.94
N LEU A 393 20.15 -3.50 8.77
CA LEU A 393 19.87 -2.07 8.67
C LEU A 393 20.30 -1.38 9.96
N ARG A 394 20.01 -1.97 11.12
CA ARG A 394 20.48 -1.47 12.42
C ARG A 394 22.00 -1.41 12.44
N LYS A 395 22.72 -2.45 12.02
CA LYS A 395 24.19 -2.47 12.04
C LYS A 395 24.85 -1.48 11.07
N LYS A 396 24.20 -1.15 9.96
CA LYS A 396 24.78 -0.28 8.92
C LYS A 396 24.89 1.17 9.41
N PRO A 397 26.04 1.84 9.23
CA PRO A 397 26.16 3.27 9.47
C PRO A 397 25.23 4.07 8.56
N ASN A 398 24.51 5.03 9.11
CA ASN A 398 23.80 6.03 8.35
C ASN A 398 24.82 7.08 7.88
N ILE A 399 25.15 7.05 6.59
CA ILE A 399 26.17 7.94 5.99
C ILE A 399 25.78 9.42 6.18
N LEU A 400 24.48 9.73 6.06
CA LEU A 400 23.98 11.09 6.19
C LEU A 400 23.96 11.58 7.65
N LYS A 401 23.62 10.70 8.60
CA LYS A 401 23.43 11.06 10.02
C LYS A 401 24.66 10.80 10.90
N GLN A 402 25.72 10.21 10.35
CA GLN A 402 26.94 9.75 11.07
C GLN A 402 26.60 8.93 12.35
N LYS A 403 25.49 8.18 12.30
CA LYS A 403 24.93 7.42 13.43
C LYS A 403 24.43 6.07 12.94
N ILE A 404 24.20 5.15 13.88
CA ILE A 404 23.60 3.84 13.62
C ILE A 404 22.10 4.01 13.33
N ASN A 405 21.57 3.36 12.30
CA ASN A 405 20.15 3.48 11.92
C ASN A 405 19.23 3.04 13.06
N LYS A 406 18.18 3.79 13.37
CA LYS A 406 17.08 3.35 14.24
C LYS A 406 16.09 2.52 13.42
N VAL A 407 15.77 1.33 13.87
CA VAL A 407 14.92 0.38 13.15
C VAL A 407 13.75 -0.04 14.02
N LEU A 408 12.54 0.13 13.49
CA LEU A 408 11.31 -0.45 14.02
C LEU A 408 10.89 -1.63 13.14
N VAL A 409 10.50 -2.71 13.77
CA VAL A 409 9.92 -3.87 13.11
C VAL A 409 8.47 -4.01 13.56
N ILE A 410 7.55 -4.27 12.64
CA ILE A 410 6.12 -4.44 12.91
C ILE A 410 5.73 -5.86 12.52
N ASP A 411 5.28 -6.66 13.49
CA ASP A 411 4.64 -7.95 13.21
C ASP A 411 3.14 -7.73 13.00
N TYR A 412 2.73 -7.65 11.73
CA TYR A 412 1.34 -7.42 11.35
C TYR A 412 0.59 -8.71 10.98
N ASP A 413 1.19 -9.88 11.25
CA ASP A 413 0.50 -11.17 11.20
C ASP A 413 0.00 -11.54 12.60
N HIS A 414 -1.06 -10.87 13.05
CA HIS A 414 -1.59 -11.04 14.41
C HIS A 414 -2.11 -12.47 14.70
N ASN A 415 -2.46 -13.23 13.66
CA ASN A 415 -2.89 -14.62 13.79
C ASN A 415 -1.71 -15.50 14.21
N GLN A 416 -0.63 -15.51 13.41
CA GLN A 416 0.51 -16.41 13.61
C GLN A 416 1.58 -15.85 14.55
N ALA A 417 1.80 -14.54 14.54
CA ALA A 417 2.81 -13.84 15.32
C ALA A 417 4.22 -14.45 15.24
N ASN A 418 4.58 -14.99 14.06
CA ASN A 418 5.83 -15.72 13.88
C ASN A 418 7.06 -14.84 14.17
N LEU A 419 6.98 -13.55 13.85
CA LEU A 419 8.08 -12.61 14.08
C LEU A 419 8.22 -12.27 15.56
N THR A 420 7.10 -11.99 16.23
CA THR A 420 7.03 -11.73 17.68
C THR A 420 7.65 -12.90 18.45
N ASN A 421 7.23 -14.13 18.13
CA ASN A 421 7.76 -15.35 18.72
C ASN A 421 9.25 -15.54 18.42
N ARG A 422 9.70 -15.21 17.20
CA ARG A 422 11.11 -15.31 16.80
C ARG A 422 11.99 -14.33 17.57
N PHE A 423 11.46 -13.19 17.96
CA PHE A 423 12.15 -12.22 18.81
C PHE A 423 12.07 -12.54 20.31
N GLY A 424 11.45 -13.66 20.70
CA GLY A 424 11.31 -14.05 22.10
C GLY A 424 10.36 -13.15 22.89
N LEU A 425 9.44 -12.48 22.20
CA LEU A 425 8.38 -11.68 22.79
C LEU A 425 7.06 -12.46 22.81
N ASP A 426 6.20 -12.12 23.76
CA ASP A 426 4.80 -12.58 23.77
C ASP A 426 3.92 -11.58 23.00
N LYS A 427 2.78 -12.06 22.46
CA LYS A 427 1.75 -11.18 21.90
C LYS A 427 1.34 -10.13 22.93
N THR A 428 1.02 -8.93 22.47
CA THR A 428 0.35 -7.92 23.30
C THR A 428 -1.11 -8.34 23.53
N ASP A 429 -1.68 -7.90 24.65
CA ASP A 429 -3.07 -8.19 25.00
C ASP A 429 -3.94 -6.93 24.85
N GLY A 430 -4.25 -6.58 23.60
CA GLY A 430 -5.09 -5.43 23.25
C GLY A 430 -4.39 -4.07 23.26
N GLU A 431 -3.07 -4.01 23.50
CA GLU A 431 -2.32 -2.75 23.49
C GLU A 431 -2.22 -2.16 22.07
N THR A 432 -1.89 -2.99 21.08
CA THR A 432 -1.81 -2.55 19.67
C THR A 432 -3.20 -2.28 19.14
N HIS A 433 -4.18 -3.11 19.51
CA HIS A 433 -5.59 -2.86 19.19
C HIS A 433 -6.03 -1.48 19.67
N ARG A 434 -5.79 -1.15 20.95
CA ARG A 434 -6.14 0.15 21.54
C ARG A 434 -5.41 1.30 20.85
N LEU A 435 -4.11 1.15 20.55
CA LEU A 435 -3.32 2.15 19.83
C LEU A 435 -3.96 2.47 18.47
N LEU A 436 -4.24 1.45 17.67
CA LEU A 436 -4.85 1.63 16.35
C LEU A 436 -6.26 2.23 16.43
N PHE A 437 -7.06 1.80 17.41
CA PHE A 437 -8.39 2.33 17.65
C PHE A 437 -8.39 3.79 18.08
N ASP A 438 -7.42 4.20 18.91
CA ASP A 438 -7.24 5.59 19.33
C ASP A 438 -6.82 6.50 18.16
N ILE A 439 -5.96 6.00 17.27
CA ILE A 439 -5.61 6.70 16.02
C ILE A 439 -6.85 6.89 15.14
N LYS A 440 -7.67 5.84 14.98
CA LYS A 440 -8.95 5.90 14.25
C LYS A 440 -9.87 6.99 14.82
N LYS A 441 -9.89 7.15 16.15
CA LYS A 441 -10.63 8.23 16.83
C LYS A 441 -10.05 9.64 16.65
N GLY A 442 -9.00 9.79 15.83
CA GLY A 442 -8.38 11.08 15.54
C GLY A 442 -7.33 11.52 16.56
N LYS A 443 -6.91 10.66 17.50
CA LYS A 443 -5.82 11.00 18.43
C LYS A 443 -4.47 11.04 17.70
N ASN A 444 -3.61 11.97 18.09
CA ASN A 444 -2.25 12.10 17.57
C ASN A 444 -1.34 11.04 18.17
N VAL A 445 -0.53 10.33 17.35
CA VAL A 445 0.35 9.25 17.84
C VAL A 445 1.37 9.77 18.84
N SER A 446 1.82 11.03 18.69
CA SER A 446 2.72 11.70 19.63
C SER A 446 2.24 11.72 21.09
N GLN A 447 0.92 11.63 21.32
CA GLN A 447 0.29 11.67 22.65
C GLN A 447 -0.08 10.29 23.20
N LEU A 448 0.08 9.23 22.40
CA LEU A 448 -0.34 7.88 22.75
C LEU A 448 0.76 7.10 23.47
N GLN A 449 0.35 6.21 24.36
CA GLN A 449 1.26 5.25 24.98
C GLN A 449 1.65 4.17 23.96
N LEU A 450 2.95 4.04 23.70
CA LEU A 450 3.52 3.06 22.77
C LEU A 450 4.06 1.82 23.50
N GLY A 451 3.36 1.34 24.53
CA GLY A 451 3.75 0.17 25.33
C GLY A 451 3.88 -1.14 24.53
N CYS A 452 3.18 -1.20 23.39
CA CYS A 452 3.25 -2.31 22.45
C CYS A 452 4.58 -2.38 21.68
N ILE A 453 5.41 -1.32 21.72
CA ILE A 453 6.74 -1.30 21.12
C ILE A 453 7.78 -1.72 22.16
N ARG A 454 8.41 -2.87 21.93
CA ARG A 454 9.36 -3.51 22.84
C ARG A 454 10.75 -3.57 22.24
N LYS A 455 11.78 -3.42 23.07
CA LYS A 455 13.19 -3.53 22.64
C LYS A 455 13.62 -4.98 22.55
N VAL A 456 14.30 -5.33 21.47
CA VAL A 456 14.89 -6.65 21.24
C VAL A 456 16.38 -6.50 20.98
N SER A 457 17.19 -7.21 21.74
CA SER A 457 18.66 -7.15 21.67
C SER A 457 19.22 -8.34 20.90
N PHE A 458 20.04 -8.07 19.89
CA PHE A 458 20.89 -9.04 19.20
C PHE A 458 22.30 -8.95 19.79
N GLY A 459 22.58 -9.73 20.83
CA GLY A 459 23.82 -9.60 21.58
C GLY A 459 23.87 -8.32 22.43
N LYS A 460 25.07 -7.81 22.70
CA LYS A 460 25.27 -6.68 23.64
C LYS A 460 25.04 -5.29 23.04
N GLU A 461 25.22 -5.13 21.72
CA GLU A 461 25.35 -3.79 21.11
C GLU A 461 24.22 -3.42 20.15
N ILE A 462 23.53 -4.41 19.57
CA ILE A 462 22.54 -4.18 18.52
C ILE A 462 21.15 -4.36 19.11
N VAL A 463 20.39 -3.27 19.18
CA VAL A 463 19.01 -3.26 19.67
C VAL A 463 18.09 -2.72 18.58
N VAL A 464 16.97 -3.41 18.35
CA VAL A 464 15.87 -2.95 17.48
C VAL A 464 14.59 -2.82 18.30
N ASP A 465 13.70 -1.95 17.86
CA ASP A 465 12.38 -1.81 18.44
C ASP A 465 11.38 -2.67 17.64
N VAL A 466 10.45 -3.32 18.33
CA VAL A 466 9.48 -4.26 17.74
C VAL A 466 8.08 -3.95 18.24
N LEU A 467 7.18 -3.62 17.32
CA LEU A 467 5.74 -3.63 17.57
C LEU A 467 5.26 -5.07 17.44
N ALA A 468 4.99 -5.69 18.58
CA ALA A 468 4.59 -7.10 18.67
C ALA A 468 3.16 -7.32 18.18
N ALA A 469 2.90 -8.51 17.64
CA ALA A 469 1.54 -8.92 17.29
C ALA A 469 0.60 -8.86 18.51
N ASP A 470 -0.70 -8.69 18.25
CA ASP A 470 -1.70 -8.50 19.29
C ASP A 470 -2.73 -9.63 19.27
N ARG A 471 -3.07 -10.12 20.46
CA ARG A 471 -4.00 -11.22 20.65
C ARG A 471 -5.42 -10.86 20.20
N LEU A 472 -5.93 -9.69 20.60
CA LEU A 472 -7.29 -9.26 20.25
C LEU A 472 -7.42 -9.03 18.74
N LEU A 473 -6.38 -8.48 18.10
CA LEU A 473 -6.36 -8.36 16.64
C LEU A 473 -6.36 -9.72 15.93
N GLY A 474 -5.71 -10.74 16.51
CA GLY A 474 -5.73 -12.09 15.96
C GLY A 474 -7.08 -12.81 16.12
N GLU A 475 -7.79 -12.54 17.22
CA GLU A 475 -9.06 -13.19 17.54
C GLU A 475 -10.27 -12.49 16.89
N GLU A 476 -10.22 -11.16 16.73
CA GLU A 476 -11.35 -10.34 16.27
C GLU A 476 -11.19 -9.82 14.82
N GLN A 477 -10.86 -10.68 13.85
CA GLN A 477 -10.74 -10.26 12.45
C GLN A 477 -12.00 -9.55 11.89
N GLY A 478 -13.18 -9.83 12.45
CA GLY A 478 -14.47 -9.24 12.02
C GLY A 478 -14.71 -7.80 12.48
N THR A 479 -14.29 -7.39 13.69
CA THR A 479 -14.37 -5.98 14.14
C THR A 479 -13.27 -5.13 13.50
N TYR A 480 -12.21 -5.75 13.00
CA TYR A 480 -11.11 -5.04 12.37
C TYR A 480 -11.49 -4.39 11.03
N ASP A 481 -12.32 -5.03 10.22
CA ASP A 481 -12.86 -4.42 9.00
C ASP A 481 -13.72 -3.18 9.36
N ASP A 482 -14.42 -3.19 10.50
CA ASP A 482 -15.12 -2.01 11.04
C ASP A 482 -14.15 -0.92 11.55
N ILE A 483 -12.94 -1.29 12.01
CA ILE A 483 -11.88 -0.35 12.46
C ILE A 483 -11.14 0.23 11.23
N PHE A 484 -11.01 -0.49 10.13
CA PHE A 484 -10.23 -0.08 8.96
C PHE A 484 -11.09 -0.09 7.70
N ASN A 485 -11.83 1.00 7.47
CA ASN A 485 -12.48 1.18 6.17
C ASN A 485 -11.39 1.52 5.13
N PHE A 486 -11.15 0.62 4.17
CA PHE A 486 -10.08 0.75 3.18
C PHE A 486 -10.24 1.99 2.28
N GLU A 487 -11.45 2.55 2.24
CA GLU A 487 -11.81 3.72 1.43
C GLU A 487 -11.33 5.07 1.99
N GLY A 488 -10.61 5.14 3.13
CA GLY A 488 -10.05 6.44 3.52
C GLY A 488 -9.15 6.59 4.76
N ASP A 489 -9.22 5.75 5.79
CA ASP A 489 -8.46 5.97 7.06
C ASP A 489 -7.64 4.74 7.47
N ASN A 490 -6.48 4.58 6.84
CA ASN A 490 -5.52 3.54 7.22
C ASN A 490 -4.73 3.97 8.47
N CYS A 491 -5.15 3.49 9.64
CA CYS A 491 -4.49 3.83 10.91
C CYS A 491 -3.04 3.35 10.98
N LEU A 492 -2.68 2.25 10.31
CA LEU A 492 -1.27 1.80 10.24
C LEU A 492 -0.43 2.78 9.43
N LYS A 493 -0.95 3.32 8.32
CA LYS A 493 -0.27 4.35 7.53
C LYS A 493 -0.02 5.61 8.36
N ARG A 494 -1.01 6.04 9.14
CA ARG A 494 -0.86 7.18 10.07
C ARG A 494 0.17 6.90 11.16
N LEU A 495 0.10 5.73 11.80
CA LEU A 495 1.08 5.26 12.78
C LEU A 495 2.51 5.27 12.20
N CYS A 496 2.71 4.62 11.06
CA CYS A 496 4.01 4.56 10.39
C CYS A 496 4.51 5.95 9.99
N SER A 497 3.64 6.83 9.49
CA SER A 497 4.02 8.20 9.09
C SER A 497 4.54 9.03 10.27
N GLU A 498 3.87 8.97 11.43
CA GLU A 498 4.33 9.68 12.63
C GLU A 498 5.57 9.02 13.24
N LEU A 499 5.66 7.69 13.25
CA LEU A 499 6.83 6.97 13.75
C LEU A 499 8.05 7.11 12.85
N ALA A 500 7.88 7.33 11.55
CA ALA A 500 8.97 7.56 10.61
C ALA A 500 9.82 8.79 11.01
N ILE A 501 9.28 9.75 11.77
CA ILE A 501 10.08 10.86 12.31
C ILE A 501 11.17 10.35 13.30
N LYS A 502 10.90 9.24 13.99
CA LYS A 502 11.76 8.67 15.05
C LYS A 502 12.67 7.54 14.56
N TYR A 503 12.26 6.83 13.51
CA TYR A 503 12.97 5.66 12.96
C TYR A 503 13.51 5.95 11.57
N ASP A 504 14.69 5.41 11.26
CA ASP A 504 15.24 5.48 9.90
C ASP A 504 14.55 4.44 9.00
N TYR A 505 14.31 3.24 9.53
CA TYR A 505 13.57 2.21 8.81
C TYR A 505 12.44 1.65 9.66
N ILE A 506 11.27 1.49 9.05
CA ILE A 506 10.14 0.72 9.59
C ILE A 506 9.92 -0.47 8.66
N ILE A 507 10.04 -1.69 9.17
CA ILE A 507 9.88 -2.92 8.38
C ILE A 507 8.63 -3.65 8.84
N ILE A 508 7.70 -3.92 7.93
CA ILE A 508 6.43 -4.58 8.24
C ILE A 508 6.49 -6.03 7.75
N ASP A 509 6.37 -6.99 8.67
CA ASP A 509 6.06 -8.38 8.34
C ASP A 509 4.57 -8.51 8.07
N THR A 510 4.23 -9.02 6.89
CA THR A 510 2.84 -9.06 6.42
C THR A 510 2.28 -10.47 6.46
N PRO A 511 0.99 -10.64 6.82
CA PRO A 511 0.33 -11.93 6.68
C PRO A 511 0.11 -12.29 5.21
N PRO A 512 -0.07 -13.58 4.88
CA PRO A 512 -0.46 -14.00 3.54
C PRO A 512 -1.89 -13.56 3.18
N GLY A 513 -2.18 -13.50 1.87
CA GLY A 513 -3.53 -13.33 1.31
C GLY A 513 -4.09 -11.89 1.24
N TRP A 514 -3.97 -11.23 0.08
CA TRP A 514 -4.50 -9.88 -0.15
C TRP A 514 -6.01 -9.72 0.10
N LYS A 515 -6.82 -10.65 -0.45
CA LYS A 515 -8.28 -10.54 -0.41
C LYS A 515 -8.82 -10.85 0.98
N GLN A 516 -8.24 -11.84 1.65
CA GLN A 516 -8.74 -12.37 2.91
C GLN A 516 -8.19 -11.63 4.14
N SER A 517 -7.07 -10.91 4.00
CA SER A 517 -6.41 -10.27 5.13
C SER A 517 -6.48 -8.75 5.04
N PRO A 518 -7.31 -8.07 5.87
CA PRO A 518 -7.26 -6.61 5.98
C PRO A 518 -5.89 -6.11 6.45
N TYR A 519 -5.19 -6.90 7.27
CA TYR A 519 -3.82 -6.63 7.71
C TYR A 519 -2.83 -6.57 6.55
N ALA A 520 -2.92 -7.51 5.60
CA ALA A 520 -2.11 -7.50 4.38
C ALA A 520 -2.32 -6.20 3.59
N ARG A 521 -3.58 -5.81 3.38
CA ARG A 521 -3.93 -4.59 2.63
C ARG A 521 -3.45 -3.33 3.36
N ALA A 522 -3.68 -3.24 4.66
CA ALA A 522 -3.25 -2.10 5.48
C ALA A 522 -1.72 -1.96 5.49
N ALA A 523 -0.98 -3.06 5.61
CA ALA A 523 0.49 -3.07 5.59
C ALA A 523 1.08 -2.61 4.25
N VAL A 524 0.56 -3.13 3.13
CA VAL A 524 1.01 -2.71 1.79
C VAL A 524 0.69 -1.24 1.54
N THR A 525 -0.48 -0.77 1.97
CA THR A 525 -0.92 0.62 1.81
C THR A 525 -0.15 1.59 2.70
N ALA A 526 0.35 1.12 3.85
CA ALA A 526 1.16 1.92 4.77
C ALA A 526 2.62 2.05 4.32
N ALA A 527 3.09 1.24 3.36
CA ALA A 527 4.48 1.21 2.95
C ALA A 527 4.82 2.28 1.92
N ASP A 528 6.05 2.78 2.00
CA ASP A 528 6.67 3.55 0.92
C ASP A 528 7.19 2.62 -0.17
N CYS A 529 7.70 1.45 0.22
CA CYS A 529 8.25 0.45 -0.68
C CYS A 529 7.72 -0.95 -0.35
N LEU A 530 7.45 -1.72 -1.39
CA LEU A 530 7.04 -3.11 -1.31
C LEU A 530 8.21 -4.00 -1.70
N LEU A 531 8.52 -4.98 -0.85
CA LEU A 531 9.51 -6.01 -1.14
C LEU A 531 8.82 -7.39 -1.26
N PRO A 532 8.42 -7.78 -2.48
CA PRO A 532 7.92 -9.11 -2.76
C PRO A 532 9.02 -10.19 -2.63
N LEU A 533 8.69 -11.33 -2.00
CA LEU A 533 9.59 -12.49 -1.89
C LEU A 533 9.01 -13.72 -2.57
N GLY A 534 9.83 -14.53 -3.25
CA GLY A 534 9.42 -15.78 -3.89
C GLY A 534 10.38 -16.94 -3.65
N LYS A 535 10.10 -18.10 -4.25
CA LYS A 535 10.95 -19.30 -4.23
C LYS A 535 11.15 -19.85 -5.65
N TRP A 536 12.25 -20.56 -5.84
CA TRP A 536 12.51 -21.32 -7.06
C TRP A 536 11.50 -22.46 -7.24
N GLY A 537 11.02 -22.68 -8.47
CA GLY A 537 10.05 -23.74 -8.79
C GLY A 537 8.66 -23.53 -8.18
N ASP A 538 8.38 -22.34 -7.65
CA ASP A 538 7.11 -21.99 -7.02
C ASP A 538 6.36 -20.95 -7.85
N PHE A 539 5.59 -21.43 -8.82
CA PHE A 539 4.84 -20.56 -9.72
C PHE A 539 3.74 -19.75 -8.99
N ASP A 540 3.18 -20.26 -7.89
CA ASP A 540 2.21 -19.50 -7.10
C ASP A 540 2.80 -18.19 -6.56
N SER A 541 4.11 -18.18 -6.26
CA SER A 541 4.81 -16.97 -5.83
C SER A 541 4.90 -15.93 -6.96
N PHE A 542 5.08 -16.38 -8.20
CA PHE A 542 5.05 -15.54 -9.39
C PHE A 542 3.66 -14.97 -9.63
N ASP A 543 2.65 -15.83 -9.68
CA ASP A 543 1.28 -15.43 -9.98
C ASP A 543 0.72 -14.51 -8.89
N SER A 544 1.12 -14.75 -7.64
CA SER A 544 0.87 -13.86 -6.53
C SER A 544 1.44 -12.46 -6.76
N TYR A 545 2.73 -12.36 -7.12
CA TYR A 545 3.38 -11.08 -7.41
C TYR A 545 2.76 -10.37 -8.62
N ARG A 546 2.59 -11.09 -9.74
CA ARG A 546 1.92 -10.59 -10.95
C ARG A 546 0.51 -10.07 -10.64
N SER A 547 -0.28 -10.81 -9.85
CA SER A 547 -1.62 -10.39 -9.41
C SER A 547 -1.59 -9.09 -8.61
N ILE A 548 -0.55 -8.87 -7.81
CA ILE A 548 -0.43 -7.63 -7.01
C ILE A 548 -0.13 -6.45 -7.92
N ILE A 549 0.88 -6.58 -8.78
CA ILE A 549 1.33 -5.50 -9.67
C ILE A 549 0.28 -5.15 -10.73
N CYS A 550 -0.35 -6.14 -11.37
CA CYS A 550 -1.31 -5.88 -12.44
C CYS A 550 -2.68 -5.44 -11.91
N ASN A 551 -3.16 -6.03 -10.82
CA ASN A 551 -4.58 -5.95 -10.46
C ASN A 551 -4.86 -5.30 -9.10
N LYS A 552 -4.00 -5.49 -8.09
CA LYS A 552 -4.34 -5.12 -6.70
C LYS A 552 -3.74 -3.80 -6.27
N LEU A 553 -2.49 -3.50 -6.64
CA LEU A 553 -1.94 -2.16 -6.43
C LEU A 553 -2.73 -1.11 -7.21
N SER A 554 -3.22 -1.48 -8.40
CA SER A 554 -4.12 -0.66 -9.21
C SER A 554 -5.42 -0.27 -8.49
N GLN A 555 -5.90 -1.07 -7.53
CA GLN A 555 -7.07 -0.74 -6.71
C GLN A 555 -6.76 0.24 -5.57
N ILE A 556 -5.50 0.28 -5.10
CA ILE A 556 -5.05 1.31 -4.15
C ILE A 556 -5.01 2.69 -4.85
N ILE A 557 -4.91 2.72 -6.18
CA ILE A 557 -4.83 3.95 -6.99
C ILE A 557 -6.12 4.78 -6.93
N GLU A 558 -7.29 4.16 -6.68
CA GLU A 558 -8.60 4.82 -6.79
C GLU A 558 -9.06 5.59 -5.55
N VAL A 559 -8.26 5.62 -4.48
CA VAL A 559 -8.60 6.35 -3.25
C VAL A 559 -7.61 7.51 -3.07
N GLN A 560 -8.14 8.74 -3.15
CA GLN A 560 -7.53 10.06 -2.89
C GLN A 560 -7.00 10.83 -4.11
N GLN A 561 -7.46 12.10 -4.20
CA GLN A 561 -7.03 13.14 -5.15
C GLN A 561 -5.65 13.74 -4.79
N ASP A 562 -4.78 12.98 -4.12
CA ASP A 562 -3.54 13.49 -3.54
C ASP A 562 -2.37 13.53 -4.53
N ILE A 563 -1.36 14.33 -4.18
CA ILE A 563 -0.11 14.50 -4.94
C ILE A 563 0.90 13.37 -4.63
N LYS A 564 0.70 12.64 -3.53
CA LYS A 564 1.51 11.48 -3.12
C LYS A 564 1.29 10.28 -4.06
N PRO A 565 2.24 9.33 -4.15
CA PRO A 565 2.01 8.08 -4.85
C PRO A 565 0.89 7.31 -4.16
N ASN A 566 -0.08 6.84 -4.94
CA ASN A 566 -1.19 6.04 -4.44
C ASN A 566 -0.82 4.54 -4.29
N LYS A 567 0.45 4.18 -4.49
CA LYS A 567 0.97 2.82 -4.26
C LYS A 567 2.43 2.87 -3.77
N PRO A 568 2.90 1.89 -2.98
CA PRO A 568 4.31 1.75 -2.66
C PRO A 568 5.15 1.52 -3.94
N ASP A 569 6.40 1.97 -3.92
CA ASP A 569 7.39 1.64 -4.94
C ASP A 569 7.70 0.13 -4.91
N ASP A 570 7.65 -0.51 -6.06
CA ASP A 570 7.89 -1.94 -6.18
C ASP A 570 9.38 -2.25 -6.35
N LEU A 571 9.96 -2.94 -5.36
CA LEU A 571 11.37 -3.31 -5.36
C LEU A 571 11.67 -4.59 -6.18
N GLY A 572 10.64 -5.14 -6.83
CA GLY A 572 10.72 -6.34 -7.64
C GLY A 572 10.57 -7.63 -6.82
N LEU A 573 10.30 -8.76 -7.47
CA LEU A 573 10.22 -10.06 -6.82
C LEU A 573 11.62 -10.61 -6.55
N TRP A 574 11.95 -10.81 -5.28
CA TRP A 574 13.22 -11.40 -4.86
C TRP A 574 13.06 -12.88 -4.55
N ILE A 575 13.72 -13.73 -5.33
CA ILE A 575 13.72 -15.17 -5.10
C ILE A 575 14.68 -15.52 -3.95
N THR A 576 14.13 -16.17 -2.94
CA THR A 576 14.90 -16.77 -1.84
C THR A 576 15.48 -18.10 -2.30
N ASP A 577 16.80 -18.17 -2.41
CA ASP A 577 17.53 -19.40 -2.74
C ASP A 577 17.51 -20.40 -1.57
N SER A 578 17.26 -21.68 -1.85
CA SER A 578 17.30 -22.74 -0.85
C SER A 578 18.34 -23.84 -1.08
N ARG A 579 19.13 -23.86 -2.18
CA ARG A 579 20.19 -24.88 -2.43
C ARG A 579 20.98 -24.62 -3.75
N ASP A 580 22.25 -25.05 -3.75
CA ASP A 580 23.14 -25.10 -4.94
C ASP A 580 23.48 -26.57 -5.28
N SER A 581 22.62 -27.22 -6.07
CA SER A 581 22.83 -28.57 -6.63
C SER A 581 22.56 -28.57 -8.15
N ASN A 582 23.03 -29.61 -8.87
CA ASN A 582 22.83 -29.69 -10.33
C ASN A 582 21.34 -29.78 -10.74
N SER A 583 20.48 -30.41 -9.93
CA SER A 583 19.03 -30.40 -10.12
C SER A 583 18.42 -28.99 -10.00
N ASP A 584 19.06 -28.08 -9.26
CA ASP A 584 18.58 -26.72 -9.09
C ASP A 584 18.81 -25.88 -10.36
N LYS A 585 19.78 -26.24 -11.22
CA LYS A 585 20.03 -25.51 -12.46
C LYS A 585 18.85 -25.62 -13.43
N LEU A 586 18.31 -26.83 -13.59
CA LEU A 586 17.13 -27.06 -14.44
C LEU A 586 15.89 -26.35 -13.89
N ILE A 587 15.65 -26.41 -12.58
CA ILE A 587 14.53 -25.70 -11.93
C ILE A 587 14.66 -24.19 -12.12
N LYS A 588 15.88 -23.64 -11.97
CA LYS A 588 16.16 -22.21 -12.21
C LYS A 588 15.87 -21.81 -13.65
N GLU A 589 16.34 -22.59 -14.63
CA GLU A 589 16.09 -22.35 -16.06
C GLU A 589 14.59 -22.46 -16.41
N MET A 590 13.90 -23.49 -15.92
CA MET A 590 12.45 -23.65 -16.11
C MET A 590 11.68 -22.45 -15.53
N THR A 591 12.01 -22.03 -14.31
CA THR A 591 11.39 -20.86 -13.65
C THR A 591 11.58 -19.59 -14.50
N ILE A 592 12.79 -19.34 -15.02
CA ILE A 592 13.08 -18.18 -15.86
C ILE A 592 12.25 -18.21 -17.16
N ASN A 593 12.21 -19.36 -17.83
CA ASN A 593 11.49 -19.51 -19.09
C ASN A 593 9.97 -19.35 -18.91
N GLU A 594 9.43 -19.93 -17.84
CA GLU A 594 8.02 -19.78 -17.48
C GLU A 594 7.67 -18.30 -17.19
N PHE A 595 8.51 -17.58 -16.45
CA PHE A 595 8.29 -16.15 -16.17
C PHE A 595 8.31 -15.33 -17.46
N LYS A 596 9.28 -15.58 -18.35
CA LYS A 596 9.34 -14.91 -19.66
C LYS A 596 8.10 -15.17 -20.50
N TYR A 597 7.63 -16.42 -20.53
CA TYR A 597 6.42 -16.79 -21.22
C TYR A 597 5.23 -15.98 -20.69
N HIS A 598 4.97 -16.00 -19.39
CA HIS A 598 3.84 -15.26 -18.81
C HIS A 598 3.94 -13.73 -18.96
N ILE A 599 5.14 -13.15 -18.88
CA ILE A 599 5.35 -11.72 -19.15
C ILE A 599 5.02 -11.41 -20.62
N SER A 600 5.41 -12.28 -21.56
CA SER A 600 5.06 -12.11 -22.98
C SER A 600 3.56 -12.16 -23.25
N GLN A 601 2.80 -12.91 -22.43
CA GLN A 601 1.34 -13.02 -22.52
C GLN A 601 0.61 -11.90 -21.78
N THR A 602 1.32 -11.02 -21.05
CA THR A 602 0.68 -9.98 -20.26
C THR A 602 0.52 -8.69 -21.06
N GLU A 603 -0.72 -8.22 -21.19
CA GLU A 603 -1.04 -6.98 -21.92
C GLU A 603 -0.82 -5.71 -21.06
N LYS A 604 -1.17 -5.75 -19.77
CA LYS A 604 -1.08 -4.59 -18.85
C LYS A 604 0.14 -4.65 -17.95
N ASN A 605 0.83 -3.52 -17.76
CA ASN A 605 2.00 -3.38 -16.87
C ASN A 605 3.15 -4.35 -17.22
N ARG A 606 3.26 -4.75 -18.50
CA ARG A 606 4.27 -5.71 -18.97
C ARG A 606 5.70 -5.28 -18.64
N GLU A 607 6.04 -4.02 -18.90
CA GLU A 607 7.39 -3.50 -18.62
C GLU A 607 7.67 -3.40 -17.11
N GLU A 608 6.65 -3.05 -16.31
CA GLU A 608 6.76 -3.04 -14.85
C GLU A 608 7.05 -4.45 -14.32
N LEU A 609 6.32 -5.46 -14.80
CA LEU A 609 6.58 -6.86 -14.46
C LEU A 609 7.99 -7.29 -14.87
N LYS A 610 8.38 -7.03 -16.13
CA LYS A 610 9.70 -7.40 -16.66
C LYS A 610 10.82 -6.89 -15.76
N ARG A 611 10.74 -5.62 -15.35
CA ARG A 611 11.71 -4.97 -14.45
C ARG A 611 11.65 -5.48 -13.01
N GLY A 612 10.45 -5.84 -12.57
CA GLY A 612 10.20 -6.45 -11.27
C GLY A 612 10.86 -7.82 -11.11
N PHE A 613 10.91 -8.63 -12.18
CA PHE A 613 11.50 -9.97 -12.13
C PHE A 613 13.01 -9.98 -12.41
N PHE A 614 13.46 -9.24 -13.43
CA PHE A 614 14.82 -9.35 -13.94
C PHE A 614 15.75 -8.25 -13.42
N ASP A 615 17.04 -8.58 -13.35
CA ASP A 615 18.12 -7.62 -13.13
C ASP A 615 18.14 -6.63 -14.32
N SER A 616 18.20 -5.32 -14.04
CA SER A 616 18.17 -4.28 -15.08
C SER A 616 19.34 -4.40 -16.06
N GLN A 617 20.42 -5.07 -15.67
CA GLN A 617 21.60 -5.30 -16.50
C GLN A 617 21.56 -6.66 -17.23
N ASN A 618 20.61 -7.54 -16.90
CA ASN A 618 20.53 -8.88 -17.48
C ASN A 618 19.12 -9.47 -17.39
N GLU A 619 18.38 -9.40 -18.50
CA GLU A 619 17.01 -9.96 -18.65
C GLU A 619 16.93 -11.49 -18.53
N ASN A 620 18.07 -12.18 -18.41
CA ASN A 620 18.12 -13.63 -18.16
C ASN A 620 18.40 -13.96 -16.69
N LYS A 621 18.46 -12.96 -15.81
CA LYS A 621 18.83 -13.15 -14.41
C LYS A 621 17.75 -12.61 -13.49
N LEU A 622 17.07 -13.50 -12.78
CA LEU A 622 16.11 -13.10 -11.73
C LEU A 622 16.83 -12.43 -10.55
N ARG A 623 16.11 -11.52 -9.89
CA ARG A 623 16.52 -10.95 -8.60
C ARG A 623 16.52 -12.06 -7.56
N THR A 624 17.65 -12.23 -6.87
CA THR A 624 17.87 -13.35 -5.94
C THR A 624 18.48 -12.86 -4.63
N ILE A 625 17.95 -13.35 -3.51
CA ILE A 625 18.60 -13.26 -2.22
C ILE A 625 19.46 -14.52 -2.09
N LYS A 626 20.73 -14.39 -2.46
CA LYS A 626 21.69 -15.50 -2.37
C LYS A 626 21.80 -16.00 -0.93
N HIS A 627 22.09 -17.27 -0.75
CA HIS A 627 22.32 -17.87 0.57
C HIS A 627 21.15 -17.81 1.57
N SER A 628 19.90 -17.50 1.18
CA SER A 628 18.74 -17.59 2.09
C SER A 628 18.53 -18.98 2.71
N ALA A 629 19.10 -20.03 2.13
CA ALA A 629 19.17 -21.35 2.72
C ALA A 629 19.98 -21.37 4.03
N LEU A 630 21.11 -20.66 4.10
CA LEU A 630 21.93 -20.53 5.31
C LEU A 630 21.17 -19.76 6.39
N ILE A 631 20.40 -18.75 5.96
CA ILE A 631 19.49 -17.94 6.78
C ILE A 631 18.38 -18.78 7.43
N LEU A 632 17.87 -19.78 6.69
CA LEU A 632 16.81 -20.68 7.12
C LEU A 632 17.33 -21.84 7.98
N LYS A 633 18.47 -22.45 7.61
CA LYS A 633 19.11 -23.55 8.34
C LYS A 633 19.64 -23.16 9.72
N SER A 634 19.84 -21.86 9.94
CA SER A 634 20.29 -21.31 11.21
C SER A 634 19.11 -21.16 12.21
N SER A 635 17.86 -21.42 11.80
CA SER A 635 16.69 -21.40 12.69
C SER A 635 16.76 -22.51 13.76
N CYS A 636 17.00 -22.16 15.02
CA CYS A 636 16.94 -23.11 16.13
C CYS A 636 15.50 -23.62 16.35
N HIS A 637 15.32 -24.95 16.30
CA HIS A 637 14.03 -25.63 16.43
C HIS A 637 13.61 -25.92 17.89
N ASN A 638 14.40 -25.51 18.90
CA ASN A 638 14.12 -25.78 20.32
C ASN A 638 13.71 -24.49 21.08
N PRO A 639 12.52 -24.44 21.72
CA PRO A 639 12.04 -23.28 22.48
C PRO A 639 12.95 -22.83 23.64
N GLU A 640 13.55 -23.74 24.41
CA GLU A 640 14.44 -23.38 25.53
C GLU A 640 15.79 -22.83 25.04
N SER A 641 16.25 -23.27 23.88
CA SER A 641 17.45 -22.74 23.24
C SER A 641 17.23 -21.36 22.58
N ARG A 642 15.98 -20.94 22.31
CA ARG A 642 15.68 -19.62 21.68
C ARG A 642 16.07 -18.44 22.56
N ARG A 643 15.93 -18.53 23.89
CA ARG A 643 16.32 -17.43 24.81
C ARG A 643 17.83 -17.26 24.93
N ASN A 644 18.60 -18.35 24.88
CA ASN A 644 20.06 -18.31 25.12
C ASN A 644 20.92 -18.28 23.85
N PHE A 645 20.44 -18.78 22.70
CA PHE A 645 21.23 -18.88 21.47
C PHE A 645 21.19 -17.62 20.57
N LEU A 646 20.28 -16.67 20.85
CA LEU A 646 20.23 -15.35 20.22
C LEU A 646 21.47 -14.48 20.55
N MET A 647 22.29 -14.90 21.52
CA MET A 647 23.38 -14.10 22.06
C MET A 647 24.74 -14.56 21.47
N THR A 648 25.26 -13.79 20.53
CA THR A 648 26.68 -13.72 20.10
C THR A 648 27.17 -14.72 19.04
N ALA A 649 27.02 -16.03 19.20
CA ALA A 649 27.65 -17.01 18.28
C ALA A 649 26.96 -17.11 16.90
N HIS A 650 25.63 -16.97 16.89
CA HIS A 650 24.83 -17.05 15.67
C HIS A 650 25.09 -15.89 14.71
N TYR A 651 25.03 -14.67 15.25
CA TYR A 651 25.14 -13.45 14.46
C TYR A 651 26.57 -13.16 13.97
N GLY A 652 27.61 -13.67 14.66
CA GLY A 652 29.00 -13.60 14.18
C GLY A 652 29.26 -14.47 12.94
N ALA A 653 28.65 -15.66 12.86
CA ALA A 653 28.72 -16.50 11.65
C ALA A 653 27.88 -15.93 10.49
N ILE A 654 26.73 -15.33 10.82
CA ILE A 654 25.88 -14.57 9.90
C ILE A 654 26.64 -13.38 9.32
N ASP A 655 27.32 -12.57 10.14
CA ASP A 655 28.09 -11.42 9.68
C ASP A 655 29.12 -11.77 8.59
N LYS A 656 29.81 -12.91 8.74
CA LYS A 656 30.81 -13.39 7.79
C LYS A 656 30.21 -13.88 6.47
N ALA A 657 29.03 -14.51 6.51
CA ALA A 657 28.30 -14.96 5.33
C ALA A 657 27.55 -13.81 4.61
N TYR A 658 27.14 -12.78 5.36
CA TYR A 658 26.22 -11.75 4.88
C TYR A 658 26.85 -10.43 4.46
N LYS A 659 28.12 -10.15 4.76
CA LYS A 659 28.79 -8.93 4.26
C LYS A 659 28.63 -8.80 2.72
N LYS A 660 28.78 -9.91 1.99
CA LYS A 660 28.53 -10.00 0.54
C LYS A 660 27.05 -9.91 0.15
N LEU A 661 26.13 -10.39 1.01
CA LEU A 661 24.69 -10.25 0.80
C LEU A 661 24.27 -8.78 0.94
N LEU A 662 24.82 -8.07 1.92
CA LEU A 662 24.54 -6.66 2.14
C LEU A 662 25.01 -5.80 0.98
N ASP A 663 26.21 -6.09 0.47
CA ASP A 663 26.75 -5.45 -0.72
C ASP A 663 25.90 -5.78 -1.97
N SER A 664 25.29 -6.97 -2.03
CA SER A 664 24.40 -7.38 -3.14
C SER A 664 22.94 -6.92 -2.98
N PHE A 665 22.41 -6.79 -1.78
CA PHE A 665 21.01 -6.48 -1.49
C PHE A 665 20.82 -4.97 -1.33
N LEU A 666 21.75 -4.31 -0.64
CA LEU A 666 21.79 -2.84 -0.57
C LEU A 666 22.52 -2.23 -1.77
N GLY A 667 23.47 -2.92 -2.41
CA GLY A 667 24.10 -2.43 -3.64
C GLY A 667 23.32 -2.70 -4.93
N ARG A 668 22.27 -3.55 -4.90
CA ARG A 668 21.33 -3.76 -6.03
C ARG A 668 19.90 -3.27 -5.76
N LEU A 669 19.70 -2.53 -4.65
CA LEU A 669 18.61 -1.55 -4.54
C LEU A 669 18.93 -0.26 -5.33
N VAL A 670 20.05 -0.29 -6.09
CA VAL A 670 20.47 0.64 -7.13
C VAL A 670 19.88 0.21 -8.47
#